data_AF-A0A959HXG0-F1
#
_entry.id   AF-A0A959HXG0-F1
#
_cell.length_a   1.000
_cell.length_b   1.000
_cell.length_c   1.000
_cell.angle_alpha   90.00
_cell.angle_beta   90.00
_cell.angle_gamma   90.00
#
_symmetry.space_group_name_H-M   'P 1'
#
loop_
_entity.id
_entity.type
_entity.pdbx_description
1 polymer ?
#
loop_
_entity_poly.entity_id
_entity_poly.type
_entity_poly.pdbx_seq_one_letter_code
_entity_poly.pdbx_strand_id
1 'polypeptide(L)'
;MRKWHRDIFYSFPLQLVVLHLRNHLFLLGIWLFLAAMISGHLGQRLGLPYLFLDPEYLDKVNFYSFYFLGLAYGSFFMSWNLTTYLLTAHYFPFLASLSRPFTKFCINNAVIPLVFFLFYLITMIRFQAHFEHLPASVILLNVLGLICGALTIILLYSFYFHFTNKDISHYHKKKRPVLPPNLDPAIAPGSRKVDLDYIKQDRNRWRVATYLTEACRPRIVRSVAHYDSKLLMNIFRQNHLNALLMQLITMILLLSLGYLIDYKPFLIPAGASVFIMLSVFVAVAGAIAYWFTGWRVTMMVVILLAVNFFTRFDTFKHPNRAYGMDYEADPAPYTYESLQSICFSDQVEKDKRATVSILENWKRRVTTQPGEKPRMVILCASGGGLKAAVWTMKVAQTADSLTGGKLLDHTVLITGASGGMIGMSYLRELYRQKQLGEQIDLYDPAYINHISRDLLNSIAFTIVSNDFFLPWSTFEYNDEQYHKDRAYIYEKQLNENTGNLLDKPLKAYREPEAEGSIPMLFLTPSVVNDGRRLIISPQGVSYMMIPPVGMIRHNSVEVDAVDFGWLFAGNGAQNLRFLTALRMNSTYPYVLPNVHLPSRPEVEVMDAGFLDNYGITSATRFIQVFKDWIRENTSGVVLMQICSSEKIEKINPSGKKGIIESLFNPIGIAGKVLVLQEFEHDNSLGFIYDLLGTENFEVLRFLYHPGEENKIQASVSFHITKQEKENVLDAIEMPDNQGNLQKLQSILGLGGRSQSSGN
;
A
#
# COMPACT_ATOMS: atom_id res chain seq x y z
N MET A 1 33.73 -7.98 42.62
CA MET A 1 33.11 -8.38 41.32
C MET A 1 31.85 -9.24 41.48
N ARG A 2 31.85 -10.38 42.21
CA ARG A 2 30.66 -11.27 42.38
C ARG A 2 29.36 -10.60 42.86
N LYS A 3 29.44 -9.62 43.77
CA LYS A 3 28.26 -8.90 44.30
C LYS A 3 27.62 -7.99 43.24
N TRP A 4 28.44 -7.29 42.46
CA TRP A 4 27.99 -6.37 41.41
C TRP A 4 27.28 -7.09 40.25
N HIS A 5 27.83 -8.21 39.75
CA HIS A 5 27.16 -9.03 38.74
C HIS A 5 25.83 -9.61 39.22
N ARG A 6 25.77 -10.03 40.49
CA ARG A 6 24.53 -10.52 41.10
C ARG A 6 23.49 -9.41 41.23
N ASP A 7 23.90 -8.22 41.63
CA ASP A 7 22.98 -7.08 41.82
C ASP A 7 22.47 -6.52 40.48
N ILE A 8 23.25 -6.62 39.40
CA ILE A 8 22.82 -6.35 38.02
C ILE A 8 21.86 -7.44 37.54
N PHE A 9 22.21 -8.71 37.75
CA PHE A 9 21.37 -9.81 37.30
C PHE A 9 19.99 -9.73 37.94
N TYR A 10 19.92 -9.59 39.27
CA TYR A 10 18.67 -9.43 40.02
C TYR A 10 18.14 -7.99 40.06
N SER A 11 18.58 -7.13 39.15
CA SER A 11 17.98 -5.80 38.99
C SER A 11 16.59 -5.92 38.39
N PHE A 12 15.68 -5.05 38.83
CA PHE A 12 14.30 -5.08 38.37
C PHE A 12 14.16 -4.95 36.83
N PRO A 13 14.93 -4.07 36.15
CA PRO A 13 14.87 -3.97 34.69
C PRO A 13 15.25 -5.27 33.98
N LEU A 14 16.34 -5.93 34.39
CA LEU A 14 16.78 -7.16 33.74
C LEU A 14 15.80 -8.31 34.01
N GLN A 15 15.30 -8.41 35.25
CA GLN A 15 14.34 -9.44 35.62
C GLN A 15 13.01 -9.29 34.87
N LEU A 16 12.58 -8.06 34.54
CA LEU A 16 11.44 -7.83 33.67
C LEU A 16 11.68 -8.32 32.24
N VAL A 17 12.86 -8.07 31.66
CA VAL A 17 13.21 -8.58 30.32
C VAL A 17 13.17 -10.11 30.29
N VAL A 18 13.77 -10.78 31.28
CA VAL A 18 13.74 -12.24 31.39
C VAL A 18 12.31 -12.75 31.54
N LEU A 19 11.47 -12.06 32.32
CA LEU A 19 10.06 -12.42 32.47
C LEU A 19 9.29 -12.30 31.16
N HIS A 20 9.54 -11.26 30.35
CA HIS A 20 8.91 -11.07 29.04
C HIS A 20 9.28 -12.18 28.06
N LEU A 21 10.57 -12.53 27.99
CA LEU A 21 11.06 -13.63 27.15
C LEU A 21 10.44 -14.98 27.55
N ARG A 22 10.16 -15.18 28.84
CA ARG A 22 9.54 -16.42 29.32
C ARG A 22 8.03 -16.48 29.08
N ASN A 23 7.30 -15.40 29.36
CA ASN A 23 5.84 -15.45 29.54
C ASN A 23 5.03 -14.63 28.53
N HIS A 24 5.68 -13.71 27.80
CA HIS A 24 5.04 -12.70 26.95
C HIS A 24 5.59 -12.69 25.51
N LEU A 25 5.94 -13.87 24.97
CA LEU A 25 6.48 -14.04 23.62
C LEU A 25 5.61 -13.39 22.52
N PHE A 26 4.28 -13.48 22.62
CA PHE A 26 3.37 -12.83 21.67
C PHE A 26 3.54 -11.30 21.66
N LEU A 27 3.62 -10.66 22.84
CA LEU A 27 3.80 -9.21 22.94
C LEU A 27 5.20 -8.79 22.47
N LEU A 28 6.22 -9.63 22.68
CA LEU A 28 7.56 -9.42 22.11
C LEU A 28 7.57 -9.54 20.59
N GLY A 29 6.76 -10.43 20.03
CA GLY A 29 6.56 -10.57 18.59
C GLY A 29 6.12 -9.28 17.92
N ILE A 30 5.34 -8.43 18.61
CA ILE A 30 4.90 -7.12 18.10
C ILE A 30 6.09 -6.16 17.94
N TRP A 31 7.04 -6.15 18.90
CA TRP A 31 8.26 -5.35 18.79
C TRP A 31 9.16 -5.83 17.66
N LEU A 32 9.30 -7.15 17.51
CA LEU A 32 10.07 -7.75 16.41
C LEU A 32 9.43 -7.46 15.04
N PHE A 33 8.11 -7.52 14.96
CA PHE A 33 7.35 -7.17 13.77
C PHE A 33 7.58 -5.71 13.37
N LEU A 34 7.49 -4.77 14.31
CA LEU A 34 7.80 -3.36 14.07
C LEU A 34 9.26 -3.16 13.63
N ALA A 35 10.22 -3.83 14.28
CA ALA A 35 11.62 -3.72 13.90
C ALA A 35 11.87 -4.29 12.50
N ALA A 36 11.20 -5.39 12.13
CA ALA A 36 11.26 -5.98 10.80
C ALA A 36 10.69 -5.06 9.72
N MET A 37 9.57 -4.37 10.00
CA MET A 37 9.01 -3.35 9.10
C MET A 37 9.97 -2.17 8.91
N ILE A 38 10.44 -1.57 10.02
CA ILE A 38 11.31 -0.37 9.97
C ILE A 38 12.67 -0.67 9.33
N SER A 39 13.21 -1.88 9.54
CA SER A 39 14.49 -2.30 8.94
C SER A 39 14.40 -2.68 7.47
N GLY A 40 13.21 -2.83 6.90
CA GLY A 40 13.02 -3.33 5.53
C GLY A 40 13.12 -4.86 5.38
N HIS A 41 13.26 -5.63 6.46
CA HIS A 41 13.17 -7.10 6.36
C HIS A 41 11.74 -7.57 6.03
N LEU A 42 10.73 -6.75 6.33
CA LEU A 42 9.34 -7.00 6.01
C LEU A 42 8.77 -5.89 5.13
N GLY A 43 8.25 -6.27 3.95
CA GLY A 43 7.47 -5.36 3.09
C GLY A 43 8.26 -4.23 2.43
N GLN A 44 9.59 -4.35 2.27
CA GLN A 44 10.41 -3.36 1.55
C GLN A 44 9.91 -3.09 0.13
N ARG A 45 9.54 -4.14 -0.61
CA ARG A 45 8.98 -4.00 -1.97
C ARG A 45 7.68 -3.20 -2.02
N LEU A 46 6.93 -3.16 -0.92
CA LEU A 46 5.65 -2.44 -0.78
C LEU A 46 5.80 -1.04 -0.17
N GLY A 47 7.03 -0.64 0.18
CA GLY A 47 7.29 0.66 0.81
C GLY A 47 6.90 0.78 2.28
N LEU A 48 6.64 -0.33 2.99
CA LEU A 48 6.28 -0.30 4.42
C LEU A 48 7.29 0.44 5.32
N PRO A 49 8.62 0.39 5.10
CA PRO A 49 9.56 1.14 5.91
C PRO A 49 9.34 2.66 5.84
N TYR A 50 8.93 3.18 4.66
CA TYR A 50 8.77 4.62 4.42
C TYR A 50 7.68 5.22 5.31
N LEU A 51 6.66 4.45 5.67
CA LEU A 51 5.61 4.88 6.61
C LEU A 51 6.15 5.37 7.97
N PHE A 52 7.34 4.90 8.36
CA PHE A 52 8.02 5.27 9.61
C PHE A 52 9.26 6.14 9.39
N LEU A 53 10.00 5.92 8.31
CA LEU A 53 11.26 6.61 8.03
C LEU A 53 11.06 7.96 7.33
N ASP A 54 9.96 8.09 6.58
CA ASP A 54 9.56 9.29 5.84
C ASP A 54 8.04 9.56 6.00
N PRO A 55 7.56 9.76 7.25
CA PRO A 55 6.15 9.97 7.52
C PRO A 55 5.65 11.29 6.93
N GLU A 56 4.54 11.23 6.20
CA GLU A 56 3.93 12.40 5.59
C GLU A 56 2.74 12.91 6.42
N TYR A 57 2.66 14.23 6.59
CA TYR A 57 1.52 14.93 7.16
C TYR A 57 1.26 16.23 6.39
N LEU A 58 0.06 16.39 5.86
CA LEU A 58 -0.32 17.52 5.00
C LEU A 58 0.64 17.70 3.80
N ASP A 59 0.88 16.61 3.07
CA ASP A 59 1.73 16.57 1.88
C ASP A 59 3.21 16.97 2.14
N LYS A 60 3.66 16.86 3.40
CA LYS A 60 5.00 17.26 3.84
C LYS A 60 5.61 16.31 4.86
N VAL A 61 6.92 16.11 4.74
CA VAL A 61 7.76 15.47 5.76
C VAL A 61 8.48 16.56 6.54
N ASN A 62 8.08 16.76 7.80
CA ASN A 62 8.66 17.80 8.65
C ASN A 62 8.55 17.44 10.14
N PHE A 63 8.91 18.40 11.00
CA PHE A 63 8.78 18.31 12.45
C PHE A 63 7.42 17.76 12.91
N TYR A 64 6.31 18.23 12.34
CA TYR A 64 4.97 17.84 12.74
C TYR A 64 4.64 16.41 12.34
N SER A 65 5.08 15.96 11.17
CA SER A 65 4.92 14.57 10.73
C SER A 65 5.61 13.61 11.72
N PHE A 66 6.85 13.94 12.13
CA PHE A 66 7.54 13.19 13.17
C PHE A 66 6.97 13.39 14.57
N TYR A 67 6.42 14.56 14.89
CA TYR A 67 5.76 14.83 16.17
C TYR A 67 4.55 13.93 16.38
N PHE A 68 3.65 13.81 15.39
CA PHE A 68 2.50 12.88 15.46
C PHE A 68 2.95 11.42 15.55
N LEU A 69 3.98 11.05 14.80
CA LEU A 69 4.58 9.72 14.91
C LEU A 69 5.14 9.46 16.31
N GLY A 70 5.75 10.47 16.92
CA GLY A 70 6.23 10.46 18.30
C GLY A 70 5.10 10.29 19.31
N LEU A 71 3.99 11.05 19.17
CA LEU A 71 2.80 10.89 20.00
C LEU A 71 2.29 9.43 19.95
N ALA A 72 2.22 8.85 18.76
CA ALA A 72 1.78 7.48 18.58
C ALA A 72 2.74 6.46 19.19
N TYR A 73 4.06 6.62 18.99
CA TYR A 73 5.07 5.80 19.67
C TYR A 73 4.96 5.90 21.19
N GLY A 74 4.77 7.11 21.73
CA GLY A 74 4.53 7.35 23.16
C GLY A 74 3.27 6.63 23.66
N SER A 75 2.21 6.62 22.85
CA SER A 75 0.97 5.90 23.16
C SER A 75 1.20 4.38 23.18
N PHE A 76 1.95 3.85 22.21
CA PHE A 76 2.35 2.45 22.16
C PHE A 76 3.23 2.04 23.34
N PHE A 77 4.22 2.88 23.68
CA PHE A 77 5.04 2.72 24.87
C PHE A 77 4.17 2.64 26.14
N MET A 78 3.19 3.53 26.29
CA MET A 78 2.30 3.52 27.46
C MET A 78 1.38 2.29 27.46
N SER A 79 0.82 1.89 26.32
CA SER A 79 -0.01 0.68 26.22
C SER A 79 0.76 -0.59 26.58
N TRP A 80 2.01 -0.72 26.10
CA TRP A 80 2.93 -1.79 26.49
C TRP A 80 3.13 -1.84 28.00
N ASN A 81 3.49 -0.70 28.62
CA ASN A 81 3.74 -0.64 30.05
C ASN A 81 2.49 -0.95 30.87
N LEU A 82 1.35 -0.46 30.43
CA LEU A 82 0.08 -0.68 31.09
C LEU A 82 -0.34 -2.15 31.08
N THR A 83 -0.27 -2.76 29.91
CA THR A 83 -0.60 -4.18 29.66
C THR A 83 0.35 -5.09 30.41
N THR A 84 1.66 -4.82 30.33
CA THR A 84 2.65 -5.64 31.05
C THR A 84 2.59 -5.45 32.55
N TYR A 85 2.27 -4.25 33.06
CA TYR A 85 2.00 -4.03 34.48
C TYR A 85 0.82 -4.90 34.95
N LEU A 86 -0.28 -4.89 34.20
CA LEU A 86 -1.47 -5.68 34.49
C LEU A 86 -1.19 -7.19 34.52
N LEU A 87 -0.36 -7.69 33.60
CA LEU A 87 0.01 -9.10 33.54
C LEU A 87 1.07 -9.51 34.57
N THR A 88 1.99 -8.63 34.96
CA THR A 88 3.20 -9.01 35.71
C THR A 88 3.31 -8.43 37.12
N ALA A 89 2.57 -7.37 37.47
CA ALA A 89 2.73 -6.67 38.75
C ALA A 89 2.55 -7.59 39.98
N HIS A 90 1.72 -8.63 39.86
CA HIS A 90 1.50 -9.61 40.92
C HIS A 90 2.75 -10.46 41.27
N TYR A 91 3.73 -10.57 40.37
CA TYR A 91 5.02 -11.22 40.66
C TYR A 91 5.94 -10.34 41.53
N PHE A 92 5.64 -9.05 41.63
CA PHE A 92 6.47 -8.04 42.29
C PHE A 92 5.67 -7.25 43.36
N PRO A 93 5.27 -7.89 44.48
CA PRO A 93 4.47 -7.24 45.52
C PRO A 93 5.10 -5.98 46.10
N PHE A 94 6.44 -5.87 46.07
CA PHE A 94 7.16 -4.70 46.58
C PHE A 94 6.77 -3.40 45.89
N LEU A 95 6.27 -3.45 44.65
CA LEU A 95 5.78 -2.27 43.94
C LEU A 95 4.68 -1.55 44.72
N ALA A 96 3.75 -2.29 45.32
CA ALA A 96 2.63 -1.70 46.05
C ALA A 96 3.04 -1.00 47.36
N SER A 97 4.26 -1.22 47.84
CA SER A 97 4.84 -0.48 48.99
C SER A 97 5.49 0.85 48.61
N LEU A 98 5.67 1.11 47.31
CA LEU A 98 6.33 2.30 46.79
C LEU A 98 5.29 3.38 46.48
N SER A 99 5.66 4.64 46.66
CA SER A 99 4.89 5.75 46.08
C SER A 99 4.88 5.62 44.55
N ARG A 100 3.80 5.99 43.87
CA ARG A 100 3.75 5.99 42.39
C ARG A 100 4.24 4.66 41.76
N PRO A 101 3.63 3.52 42.12
CA PRO A 101 4.12 2.19 41.74
C PRO A 101 4.21 1.98 40.23
N PHE A 102 3.24 2.51 39.48
CA PHE A 102 3.20 2.41 38.03
C PHE A 102 4.34 3.17 37.36
N THR A 103 4.64 4.41 37.78
CA THR A 103 5.75 5.20 37.24
C THR A 103 7.08 4.48 37.41
N LYS A 104 7.34 3.92 38.59
CA LYS A 104 8.56 3.14 38.85
C LYS A 104 8.59 1.87 38.00
N PHE A 105 7.45 1.20 37.80
CA PHE A 105 7.36 0.08 36.87
C PHE A 105 7.75 0.51 35.45
N CYS A 106 7.19 1.60 34.91
CA CYS A 106 7.50 2.08 33.56
C CYS A 106 8.99 2.34 33.35
N ILE A 107 9.66 3.00 34.31
CA ILE A 107 11.10 3.29 34.23
C ILE A 107 11.91 1.99 34.16
N ASN A 108 11.57 1.00 34.99
CA ASN A 108 12.29 -0.26 35.01
C ASN A 108 11.93 -1.16 33.83
N ASN A 109 10.73 -1.01 33.25
CA ASN A 109 10.26 -1.75 32.10
C ASN A 109 10.60 -1.09 30.75
N ALA A 110 11.37 0.01 30.77
CA ALA A 110 11.70 0.80 29.58
C ALA A 110 12.77 0.17 28.68
N VAL A 111 13.46 -0.90 29.11
CA VAL A 111 14.61 -1.47 28.36
C VAL A 111 14.25 -1.86 26.93
N ILE A 112 13.21 -2.68 26.74
CA ILE A 112 12.80 -3.14 25.40
C ILE A 112 12.34 -1.96 24.51
N PRO A 113 11.41 -1.10 24.96
CA PRO A 113 11.01 0.06 24.17
C PRO A 113 12.16 1.02 23.86
N LEU A 114 13.06 1.28 24.82
CA LEU A 114 14.19 2.20 24.61
C LEU A 114 15.18 1.64 23.58
N VAL A 115 15.50 0.34 23.64
CA VAL A 115 16.36 -0.31 22.65
C VAL A 115 15.72 -0.22 21.26
N PHE A 116 14.41 -0.48 21.15
CA PHE A 116 13.68 -0.31 19.90
C PHE A 116 13.70 1.15 19.40
N PHE A 117 13.48 2.12 20.28
CA PHE A 117 13.47 3.54 19.92
C PHE A 117 14.84 4.01 19.43
N LEU A 118 15.93 3.57 20.07
CA LEU A 118 17.30 3.85 19.63
C LEU A 118 17.58 3.22 18.25
N PHE A 119 17.18 1.96 18.07
CA PHE A 119 17.27 1.29 16.77
C PHE A 119 16.51 2.05 15.68
N TYR A 120 15.29 2.50 15.99
CA TYR A 120 14.47 3.28 15.08
C TYR A 120 15.13 4.62 14.73
N LEU A 121 15.61 5.39 15.73
CA LEU A 121 16.32 6.65 15.50
C LEU A 121 17.54 6.48 14.59
N ILE A 122 18.35 5.44 14.83
CA ILE A 122 19.55 5.16 14.00
C ILE A 122 19.14 4.87 12.55
N THR A 123 18.11 4.06 12.37
CA THR A 123 17.62 3.67 11.03
C THR A 123 17.04 4.88 10.30
N MET A 124 16.27 5.72 10.99
CA MET A 124 15.71 6.97 10.48
C MET A 124 16.78 7.97 10.06
N ILE A 125 17.78 8.23 10.92
CA ILE A 125 18.87 9.17 10.61
C ILE A 125 19.66 8.67 9.40
N ARG A 126 19.99 7.37 9.35
CA ARG A 126 20.67 6.78 8.21
C ARG A 126 19.83 6.93 6.95
N PHE A 127 18.53 6.69 7.03
CA PHE A 127 17.63 6.78 5.90
C PHE A 127 17.58 8.21 5.33
N GLN A 128 17.29 9.20 6.18
CA GLN A 128 17.17 10.60 5.76
C GLN A 128 18.48 11.19 5.21
N ALA A 129 19.62 10.76 5.73
CA ALA A 129 20.92 11.21 5.24
C ALA A 129 21.29 10.61 3.87
N HIS A 130 21.00 9.33 3.66
CA HIS A 130 21.48 8.60 2.46
C HIS A 130 20.46 8.55 1.32
N PHE A 131 19.14 8.47 1.60
CA PHE A 131 18.10 8.31 0.58
C PHE A 131 17.30 9.58 0.30
N GLU A 132 17.16 10.47 1.28
CA GLU A 132 16.45 11.75 1.08
C GLU A 132 17.41 12.94 0.90
N HIS A 133 18.71 12.72 1.10
CA HIS A 133 19.76 13.74 1.03
C HIS A 133 19.42 15.01 1.84
N LEU A 134 18.79 14.84 3.01
CA LEU A 134 18.38 15.96 3.84
C LEU A 134 19.57 16.59 4.57
N PRO A 135 19.59 17.92 4.74
CA PRO A 135 20.63 18.57 5.53
C PRO A 135 20.51 18.18 7.01
N ALA A 136 21.65 18.11 7.70
CA ALA A 136 21.73 17.67 9.10
C ALA A 136 20.83 18.49 10.05
N SER A 137 20.59 19.77 9.76
CA SER A 137 19.67 20.63 10.52
C SER A 137 18.21 20.16 10.45
N VAL A 138 17.75 19.72 9.26
CA VAL A 138 16.41 19.19 9.06
C VAL A 138 16.27 17.82 9.72
N ILE A 139 17.29 16.96 9.61
CA ILE A 139 17.32 15.66 10.29
C ILE A 139 17.23 15.86 11.81
N LEU A 140 17.99 16.80 12.37
CA LEU A 140 17.93 17.13 13.80
C LEU A 140 16.53 17.61 14.20
N LEU A 141 15.89 18.47 13.40
CA LEU A 141 14.54 18.94 13.65
C LEU A 141 13.52 17.78 13.63
N ASN A 142 13.64 16.85 12.69
CA ASN A 142 12.79 15.66 12.60
C ASN A 142 12.96 14.74 13.82
N VAL A 143 14.21 14.49 14.25
CA VAL A 143 14.54 13.75 15.48
C VAL A 143 13.91 14.42 16.71
N LEU A 144 14.04 15.75 16.81
CA LEU A 144 13.43 16.53 17.90
C LEU A 144 11.90 16.42 17.87
N GLY A 145 11.27 16.46 16.69
CA GLY A 145 9.83 16.23 16.52
C GLY A 145 9.39 14.91 17.13
N LEU A 146 10.06 13.82 16.74
CA LEU A 146 9.77 12.47 17.23
C LEU A 146 9.93 12.35 18.76
N ILE A 147 11.04 12.86 19.31
CA ILE A 147 11.30 12.83 20.76
C ILE A 147 10.27 13.68 21.52
N CYS A 148 10.01 14.90 21.09
CA CYS A 148 9.04 15.81 21.71
C CYS A 148 7.62 15.24 21.69
N GLY A 149 7.22 14.59 20.59
CA GLY A 149 5.95 13.88 20.49
C GLY A 149 5.86 12.76 21.53
N ALA A 150 6.85 11.87 21.57
CA ALA A 150 6.87 10.76 22.52
C ALA A 150 6.81 11.25 23.98
N LEU A 151 7.60 12.26 24.32
CA LEU A 151 7.61 12.87 25.65
C LEU A 151 6.27 13.52 25.99
N THR A 152 5.60 14.18 25.04
CA THR A 152 4.30 14.82 25.27
C THR A 152 3.29 13.81 25.78
N ILE A 153 3.12 12.66 25.12
CA ILE A 153 2.18 11.62 25.57
C ILE A 153 2.62 11.01 26.90
N ILE A 154 3.91 10.69 27.08
CA ILE A 154 4.39 10.12 28.34
C ILE A 154 4.13 11.08 29.52
N LEU A 155 4.31 12.39 29.31
CA LEU A 155 4.02 13.43 30.30
C LEU A 155 2.52 13.56 30.57
N LEU A 156 1.68 13.52 29.54
CA LEU A 156 0.21 13.55 29.69
C LEU A 156 -0.30 12.33 30.50
N TYR A 157 0.20 11.13 30.20
CA TYR A 157 -0.10 9.94 31.00
C TYR A 157 0.41 10.06 32.44
N SER A 158 1.63 10.59 32.62
CA SER A 158 2.20 10.80 33.95
C SER A 158 1.38 11.80 34.76
N PHE A 159 0.89 12.87 34.12
CA PHE A 159 -0.02 13.85 34.71
C PHE A 159 -1.36 13.20 35.08
N TYR A 160 -2.00 12.46 34.16
CA TYR A 160 -3.24 11.74 34.43
C TYR A 160 -3.12 10.80 35.64
N PHE A 161 -2.06 9.98 35.68
CA PHE A 161 -1.83 9.06 36.78
C PHE A 161 -1.43 9.75 38.08
N HIS A 162 -0.85 10.95 38.02
CA HIS A 162 -0.57 11.74 39.22
C HIS A 162 -1.85 12.12 39.97
N PHE A 163 -2.93 12.44 39.25
CA PHE A 163 -4.22 12.80 39.86
C PHE A 163 -5.11 11.60 40.17
N THR A 164 -5.04 10.54 39.35
CA THR A 164 -5.98 9.40 39.45
C THR A 164 -5.47 8.25 40.32
N ASN A 165 -4.15 8.07 40.47
CA ASN A 165 -3.61 7.01 41.31
C ASN A 165 -3.52 7.46 42.77
N LYS A 166 -4.22 6.74 43.64
CA LYS A 166 -4.21 6.98 45.08
C LYS A 166 -3.19 6.06 45.74
N ASP A 167 -2.16 6.66 46.33
CA ASP A 167 -1.14 5.92 47.09
C ASP A 167 -1.71 5.38 48.43
N ILE A 168 -0.94 4.51 49.08
CA ILE A 168 -1.26 3.88 50.37
C ILE A 168 -1.67 4.90 51.45
N SER A 169 -1.13 6.12 51.37
CA SER A 169 -1.39 7.25 52.28
C SER A 169 -2.81 7.82 52.17
N HIS A 170 -3.47 7.69 51.01
CA HIS A 170 -4.86 8.11 50.82
C HIS A 170 -5.83 7.12 51.49
N TYR A 171 -5.52 5.82 51.46
CA TYR A 171 -6.37 4.77 52.06
C TYR A 171 -6.21 4.68 53.58
N HIS A 172 -5.07 5.10 54.14
CA HIS A 172 -4.91 5.24 55.58
C HIS A 172 -5.80 6.33 56.22
N LYS A 173 -6.33 7.30 55.42
CA LYS A 173 -7.12 8.43 55.92
C LYS A 173 -8.64 8.21 55.94
N LYS A 174 -9.19 7.19 55.25
CA LYS A 174 -10.63 6.89 55.29
C LYS A 174 -10.92 5.73 56.26
N LYS A 175 -11.54 6.04 57.41
CA LYS A 175 -12.20 5.02 58.25
C LYS A 175 -13.20 4.23 57.38
N ARG A 176 -13.16 2.90 57.50
CA ARG A 176 -14.01 1.95 56.76
C ARG A 176 -15.50 2.33 56.94
N PRO A 177 -16.30 2.46 55.87
CA PRO A 177 -17.73 2.26 56.01
C PRO A 177 -17.98 0.77 56.27
N VAL A 178 -18.71 0.46 57.34
CA VAL A 178 -19.17 -0.89 57.67
C VAL A 178 -20.17 -1.30 56.58
N LEU A 179 -19.81 -2.27 55.74
CA LEU A 179 -20.75 -2.88 54.81
C LEU A 179 -21.74 -3.76 55.60
N PRO A 180 -23.05 -3.71 55.29
CA PRO A 180 -24.04 -4.59 55.91
C PRO A 180 -23.80 -6.07 55.52
N PRO A 181 -24.23 -7.04 56.36
CA PRO A 181 -23.71 -8.41 56.36
C PRO A 181 -23.95 -9.27 55.11
N ASN A 182 -24.80 -8.83 54.16
CA ASN A 182 -25.35 -9.69 53.09
C ASN A 182 -25.13 -9.15 51.66
N LEU A 183 -24.14 -8.29 51.42
CA LEU A 183 -23.75 -7.89 50.07
C LEU A 183 -22.44 -8.57 49.68
N ASP A 184 -22.54 -9.72 49.02
CA ASP A 184 -21.42 -10.30 48.29
C ASP A 184 -21.05 -9.34 47.15
N PRO A 185 -19.82 -8.78 47.10
CA PRO A 185 -19.41 -7.97 45.98
C PRO A 185 -19.33 -8.88 44.77
N ALA A 186 -20.17 -8.64 43.76
CA ALA A 186 -20.19 -9.37 42.49
C ALA A 186 -18.74 -9.58 41.99
N ILE A 187 -18.27 -10.82 42.10
CA ILE A 187 -16.92 -11.19 41.73
C ILE A 187 -16.92 -11.30 40.21
N ALA A 188 -16.23 -10.36 39.54
CA ALA A 188 -15.99 -10.48 38.11
C ALA A 188 -15.31 -11.84 37.81
N PRO A 189 -15.72 -12.56 36.75
CA PRO A 189 -15.10 -13.82 36.36
C PRO A 189 -13.59 -13.64 36.16
N GLY A 190 -12.78 -14.53 36.75
CA GLY A 190 -11.31 -14.50 36.62
C GLY A 190 -10.56 -13.75 37.73
N SER A 191 -11.23 -13.30 38.80
CA SER A 191 -10.50 -12.77 39.97
C SER A 191 -9.64 -13.89 40.59
N ARG A 192 -8.32 -13.80 40.45
CA ARG A 192 -7.42 -14.67 41.21
C ARG A 192 -7.72 -14.48 42.69
N LYS A 193 -8.11 -15.56 43.39
CA LYS A 193 -7.88 -15.65 44.83
C LYS A 193 -6.36 -15.64 45.00
N VAL A 194 -5.79 -14.45 45.14
CA VAL A 194 -4.40 -14.32 45.53
C VAL A 194 -4.33 -14.92 46.92
N ASP A 195 -3.57 -16.01 47.02
CA ASP A 195 -3.43 -16.79 48.24
C ASP A 195 -2.94 -15.88 49.37
N LEU A 196 -3.86 -15.55 50.28
CA LEU A 196 -3.70 -14.51 51.32
C LEU A 196 -2.62 -14.92 52.34
N ASP A 197 -2.40 -16.22 52.50
CA ASP A 197 -1.40 -16.79 53.40
C ASP A 197 0.01 -16.78 52.79
N TYR A 198 0.12 -16.65 51.46
CA TYR A 198 1.39 -16.68 50.74
C TYR A 198 2.09 -15.31 50.67
N ILE A 199 1.33 -14.21 50.66
CA ILE A 199 1.89 -12.84 50.73
C ILE A 199 2.62 -12.62 52.08
N LYS A 200 2.19 -13.31 53.14
CA LYS A 200 2.81 -13.26 54.47
C LYS A 200 4.14 -14.01 54.57
N GLN A 201 4.49 -14.87 53.61
CA GLN A 201 5.69 -15.71 53.68
C GLN A 201 6.98 -15.08 53.12
N ASP A 202 6.99 -13.80 52.74
CA ASP A 202 8.18 -13.04 52.28
C ASP A 202 9.01 -13.68 51.14
N ARG A 203 8.48 -14.70 50.47
CA ARG A 203 9.07 -15.30 49.27
C ARG A 203 8.50 -14.60 48.06
N ASN A 204 9.14 -13.52 47.62
CA ASN A 204 8.92 -12.96 46.28
C ASN A 204 8.96 -14.11 45.27
N ARG A 205 7.86 -14.35 44.52
CA ARG A 205 7.80 -15.41 43.48
C ARG A 205 8.94 -15.28 42.46
N TRP A 206 9.44 -14.05 42.27
CA TRP A 206 10.54 -13.72 41.39
C TRP A 206 11.54 -12.82 42.13
N ARG A 207 12.80 -13.26 42.28
CA ARG A 207 13.80 -12.55 43.10
C ARG A 207 14.23 -11.24 42.42
N VAL A 208 14.07 -10.13 43.14
CA VAL A 208 14.55 -8.80 42.72
C VAL A 208 15.30 -8.17 43.89
N ALA A 209 16.52 -7.70 43.64
CA ALA A 209 17.41 -7.12 44.64
C ALA A 209 17.40 -5.58 44.61
N THR A 210 17.39 -5.00 43.40
CA THR A 210 17.46 -3.55 43.18
C THR A 210 16.42 -3.09 42.17
N TYR A 211 15.96 -1.85 42.29
CA TYR A 211 15.07 -1.19 41.31
C TYR A 211 15.50 0.27 41.09
N LEU A 212 15.17 0.85 39.94
CA LEU A 212 15.43 2.25 39.63
C LEU A 212 14.30 3.16 40.14
N THR A 213 14.66 4.26 40.79
CA THR A 213 13.72 5.32 41.20
C THR A 213 13.44 6.32 40.06
N GLU A 214 12.58 7.30 40.32
CA GLU A 214 12.25 8.41 39.43
C GLU A 214 13.47 9.24 39.01
N ALA A 215 14.52 9.25 39.83
CA ALA A 215 15.80 9.90 39.52
C ALA A 215 16.78 8.95 38.80
N CYS A 216 16.31 7.80 38.29
CA CYS A 216 17.12 6.73 37.71
C CYS A 216 18.24 6.22 38.63
N ARG A 217 18.08 6.32 39.95
CA ARG A 217 19.05 5.84 40.93
C ARG A 217 18.67 4.43 41.42
N PRO A 218 19.61 3.49 41.50
CA PRO A 218 19.32 2.16 42.03
C PRO A 218 19.04 2.24 43.53
N ARG A 219 17.96 1.58 43.97
CA ARG A 219 17.60 1.38 45.38
C ARG A 219 17.30 -0.09 45.67
N ILE A 220 17.50 -0.50 46.92
CA ILE A 220 17.26 -1.86 47.37
C ILE A 220 15.76 -2.09 47.59
N VAL A 221 15.26 -3.25 47.18
CA VAL A 221 13.89 -3.70 47.42
C VAL A 221 13.69 -3.99 48.92
N ARG A 222 12.62 -3.46 49.52
CA ARG A 222 12.25 -3.73 50.92
C ARG A 222 11.18 -4.80 50.99
N SER A 223 11.18 -5.58 52.08
CA SER A 223 10.14 -6.58 52.35
C SER A 223 8.77 -5.93 52.54
N VAL A 224 7.73 -6.64 52.09
CA VAL A 224 6.34 -6.19 52.08
C VAL A 224 5.47 -7.00 53.05
N ALA A 225 6.07 -7.88 53.85
CA ALA A 225 5.36 -8.83 54.71
C ALA A 225 4.44 -8.18 55.77
N HIS A 226 4.47 -6.85 55.91
CA HIS A 226 3.82 -6.08 56.98
C HIS A 226 2.52 -5.38 56.53
N TYR A 227 2.12 -5.43 55.24
CA TYR A 227 0.91 -4.77 54.72
C TYR A 227 -0.28 -5.73 54.55
N ASP A 228 -1.49 -5.26 54.85
CA ASP A 228 -2.75 -6.01 54.62
C ASP A 228 -2.95 -6.29 53.12
N SER A 229 -3.05 -7.58 52.78
CA SER A 229 -3.19 -8.07 51.41
C SER A 229 -4.45 -7.57 50.71
N LYS A 230 -5.53 -7.24 51.45
CA LYS A 230 -6.72 -6.59 50.88
C LYS A 230 -6.45 -5.15 50.42
N LEU A 231 -5.59 -4.42 51.14
CA LEU A 231 -5.22 -3.05 50.81
C LEU A 231 -4.31 -2.98 49.57
N LEU A 232 -3.36 -3.92 49.46
CA LEU A 232 -2.52 -4.07 48.26
C LEU A 232 -3.37 -4.42 47.02
N MET A 233 -4.38 -5.29 47.16
CA MET A 233 -5.26 -5.68 46.06
C MET A 233 -6.11 -4.52 45.53
N ASN A 234 -6.61 -3.65 46.43
CA ASN A 234 -7.44 -2.50 46.04
C ASN A 234 -6.64 -1.47 45.25
N ILE A 235 -5.37 -1.26 45.58
CA ILE A 235 -4.47 -0.36 44.82
C ILE A 235 -4.24 -0.91 43.40
N PHE A 236 -4.01 -2.22 43.26
CA PHE A 236 -3.88 -2.85 41.94
C PHE A 236 -5.16 -2.77 41.11
N ARG A 237 -6.34 -2.97 41.72
CA ARG A 237 -7.65 -2.84 41.03
C ARG A 237 -7.93 -1.41 40.54
N GLN A 238 -7.62 -0.38 41.34
CA GLN A 238 -7.80 1.01 40.93
C GLN A 238 -6.90 1.36 39.73
N ASN A 239 -5.61 1.02 39.81
CA ASN A 239 -4.67 1.27 38.72
C ASN A 239 -5.08 0.52 37.43
N HIS A 240 -5.69 -0.66 37.58
CA HIS A 240 -6.24 -1.44 36.47
C HIS A 240 -7.48 -0.80 35.83
N LEU A 241 -8.35 -0.12 36.59
CA LEU A 241 -9.51 0.54 36.01
C LEU A 241 -9.11 1.80 35.23
N ASN A 242 -8.19 2.59 35.78
CA ASN A 242 -7.59 3.74 35.09
C ASN A 242 -6.89 3.32 33.79
N ALA A 243 -6.22 2.15 33.81
CA ALA A 243 -5.61 1.54 32.64
C ALA A 243 -6.63 1.27 31.52
N LEU A 244 -7.71 0.56 31.84
CA LEU A 244 -8.75 0.23 30.86
C LEU A 244 -9.40 1.48 30.27
N LEU A 245 -9.63 2.52 31.09
CA LEU A 245 -10.18 3.80 30.60
C LEU A 245 -9.28 4.47 29.56
N MET A 246 -7.97 4.51 29.79
CA MET A 246 -7.02 5.08 28.81
C MET A 246 -7.01 4.28 27.50
N GLN A 247 -7.11 2.95 27.57
CA GLN A 247 -7.19 2.10 26.38
C GLN A 247 -8.48 2.37 25.58
N LEU A 248 -9.61 2.55 26.28
CA LEU A 248 -10.88 2.92 25.64
C LEU A 248 -10.79 4.28 24.93
N ILE A 249 -10.16 5.28 25.57
CA ILE A 249 -9.96 6.60 24.97
C ILE A 249 -9.11 6.50 23.69
N THR A 250 -8.02 5.71 23.70
CA THR A 250 -7.19 5.50 22.51
C THR A 250 -7.95 4.82 21.38
N MET A 251 -8.82 3.85 21.70
CA MET A 251 -9.68 3.20 20.71
C MET A 251 -10.70 4.17 20.11
N ILE A 252 -11.36 4.98 20.94
CA ILE A 252 -12.31 6.02 20.47
C ILE A 252 -11.59 7.03 19.57
N LEU A 253 -10.38 7.47 19.94
CA LEU A 253 -9.58 8.38 19.12
C LEU A 253 -9.30 7.78 17.73
N LEU A 254 -8.90 6.51 17.67
CA LEU A 254 -8.62 5.83 16.40
C LEU A 254 -9.87 5.74 15.51
N LEU A 255 -11.04 5.40 16.09
CA LEU A 255 -12.31 5.35 15.37
C LEU A 255 -12.75 6.74 14.88
N SER A 256 -12.55 7.78 15.68
CA SER A 256 -12.84 9.16 15.29
C SER A 256 -11.97 9.63 14.12
N LEU A 257 -10.69 9.24 14.09
CA LEU A 257 -9.80 9.51 12.95
C LEU A 257 -10.26 8.76 11.70
N GLY A 258 -10.71 7.52 11.83
CA GLY A 258 -11.30 6.75 10.73
C GLY A 258 -12.58 7.38 10.18
N TYR A 259 -13.45 7.91 11.04
CA TYR A 259 -14.66 8.62 10.60
C TYR A 259 -14.35 9.92 9.85
N LEU A 260 -13.24 10.60 10.18
CA LEU A 260 -12.83 11.88 9.62
C LEU A 260 -11.81 11.76 8.48
N ILE A 261 -11.70 10.59 7.84
CA ILE A 261 -10.77 10.33 6.72
C ILE A 261 -10.89 11.32 5.55
N ASP A 262 -12.01 12.02 5.42
CA ASP A 262 -12.19 13.01 4.35
C ASP A 262 -11.44 14.32 4.54
N TYR A 263 -11.02 14.61 5.77
CA TYR A 263 -10.44 15.89 6.13
C TYR A 263 -8.93 15.75 6.30
N LYS A 264 -8.15 16.41 5.43
CA LYS A 264 -6.67 16.35 5.43
C LYS A 264 -6.00 16.49 6.81
N PRO A 265 -6.43 17.39 7.72
CA PRO A 265 -5.81 17.51 9.04
C PRO A 265 -5.94 16.27 9.94
N PHE A 266 -6.88 15.36 9.66
CA PHE A 266 -7.10 14.14 10.44
C PHE A 266 -6.38 12.92 9.84
N LEU A 267 -5.81 13.06 8.63
CA LEU A 267 -4.91 12.08 8.03
C LEU A 267 -3.52 12.19 8.68
N ILE A 268 -3.39 11.68 9.91
CA ILE A 268 -2.10 11.58 10.58
C ILE A 268 -1.19 10.59 9.83
N PRO A 269 0.14 10.67 10.00
CA PRO A 269 1.06 9.74 9.35
C PRO A 269 0.67 8.28 9.57
N ALA A 270 0.77 7.47 8.52
CA ALA A 270 0.38 6.07 8.56
C ALA A 270 1.14 5.26 9.61
N GLY A 271 2.46 5.48 9.75
CA GLY A 271 3.25 4.85 10.81
C GLY A 271 2.74 5.18 12.21
N ALA A 272 2.17 6.38 12.40
CA ALA A 272 1.55 6.78 13.67
C ALA A 272 0.28 5.95 13.91
N SER A 273 -0.54 5.78 12.88
CA SER A 273 -1.73 4.92 12.95
C SER A 273 -1.37 3.47 13.25
N VAL A 274 -0.33 2.92 12.61
CA VAL A 274 0.16 1.55 12.91
C VAL A 274 0.55 1.43 14.38
N PHE A 275 1.28 2.38 14.96
CA PHE A 275 1.59 2.37 16.40
C PHE A 275 0.32 2.41 17.26
N ILE A 276 -0.67 3.25 16.93
CA ILE A 276 -1.93 3.35 17.68
C ILE A 276 -2.69 2.01 17.61
N MET A 277 -2.80 1.39 16.45
CA MET A 277 -3.45 0.08 16.31
C MET A 277 -2.73 -1.02 17.05
N LEU A 278 -1.40 -1.09 16.95
CA LEU A 278 -0.63 -2.05 17.73
C LEU A 278 -0.78 -1.79 19.24
N SER A 279 -1.03 -0.54 19.66
CA SER A 279 -1.38 -0.22 21.04
C SER A 279 -2.70 -0.86 21.47
N VAL A 280 -3.71 -0.83 20.60
CA VAL A 280 -5.01 -1.49 20.82
C VAL A 280 -4.85 -3.02 20.82
N PHE A 281 -4.08 -3.59 19.89
CA PHE A 281 -3.82 -5.04 19.88
C PHE A 281 -3.07 -5.52 21.11
N VAL A 282 -2.06 -4.78 21.57
CA VAL A 282 -1.37 -5.06 22.85
C VAL A 282 -2.37 -5.04 24.01
N ALA A 283 -3.25 -4.05 24.06
CA ALA A 283 -4.28 -3.92 25.10
C ALA A 283 -5.25 -5.12 25.10
N VAL A 284 -5.82 -5.46 23.94
CA VAL A 284 -6.78 -6.57 23.77
C VAL A 284 -6.11 -7.91 24.08
N ALA A 285 -4.91 -8.16 23.56
CA ALA A 285 -4.15 -9.37 23.86
C ALA A 285 -3.82 -9.47 25.36
N GLY A 286 -3.53 -8.34 26.01
CA GLY A 286 -3.39 -8.25 27.46
C GLY A 286 -4.65 -8.63 28.21
N ALA A 287 -5.79 -8.08 27.81
CA ALA A 287 -7.09 -8.38 28.43
C ALA A 287 -7.45 -9.86 28.31
N ILE A 288 -7.28 -10.47 27.12
CA ILE A 288 -7.50 -11.91 26.90
C ILE A 288 -6.54 -12.73 27.77
N ALA A 289 -5.25 -12.39 27.77
CA ALA A 289 -4.26 -13.10 28.58
C ALA A 289 -4.53 -12.99 30.10
N TYR A 290 -5.11 -11.87 30.53
CA TYR A 290 -5.51 -11.64 31.91
C TYR A 290 -6.75 -12.46 32.30
N TRP A 291 -7.83 -12.38 31.52
CA TRP A 291 -9.09 -13.09 31.80
C TRP A 291 -8.96 -14.61 31.62
N PHE A 292 -8.23 -15.05 30.59
CA PHE A 292 -8.18 -16.44 30.17
C PHE A 292 -6.82 -17.11 30.43
N THR A 293 -6.11 -16.72 31.48
CA THR A 293 -4.79 -17.24 31.91
C THR A 293 -4.28 -18.53 31.23
N GLY A 294 -4.82 -19.71 31.59
CA GLY A 294 -4.38 -21.01 31.05
C GLY A 294 -4.88 -21.33 29.64
N TRP A 295 -6.00 -20.72 29.22
CA TRP A 295 -6.67 -20.93 27.94
C TRP A 295 -6.42 -19.82 26.93
N ARG A 296 -5.51 -18.88 27.22
CA ARG A 296 -5.29 -17.66 26.44
C ARG A 296 -5.02 -17.92 24.97
N VAL A 297 -4.24 -18.97 24.66
CA VAL A 297 -3.93 -19.35 23.27
C VAL A 297 -5.17 -19.93 22.60
N THR A 298 -5.85 -20.86 23.25
CA THR A 298 -7.10 -21.46 22.75
C THR A 298 -8.17 -20.40 22.48
N MET A 299 -8.37 -19.46 23.41
CA MET A 299 -9.34 -18.38 23.24
C MET A 299 -8.96 -17.43 22.10
N MET A 300 -7.67 -17.14 21.92
CA MET A 300 -7.21 -16.33 20.79
C MET A 300 -7.50 -17.03 19.45
N VAL A 301 -7.28 -18.36 19.36
CA VAL A 301 -7.64 -19.15 18.18
C VAL A 301 -9.15 -19.20 17.97
N VAL A 302 -9.95 -19.41 19.01
CA VAL A 302 -11.42 -19.41 18.92
C VAL A 302 -11.95 -18.07 18.43
N ILE A 303 -11.42 -16.95 18.94
CA ILE A 303 -11.79 -15.61 18.49
C ILE A 303 -11.44 -15.43 17.00
N LEU A 304 -10.25 -15.85 16.57
CA LEU A 304 -9.85 -15.77 15.16
C LEU A 304 -10.77 -16.60 14.26
N LEU A 305 -11.11 -17.82 14.66
CA LEU A 305 -12.05 -18.67 13.94
C LEU A 305 -13.46 -18.08 13.91
N ALA A 306 -13.91 -17.49 15.02
CA ALA A 306 -15.20 -16.81 15.11
C ALA A 306 -15.25 -15.60 14.19
N VAL A 307 -14.23 -14.73 14.22
CA VAL A 307 -14.11 -13.58 13.29
C VAL A 307 -14.17 -14.07 11.86
N ASN A 308 -13.34 -15.05 11.46
CA ASN A 308 -13.36 -15.61 10.11
C ASN A 308 -14.71 -16.27 9.72
N PHE A 309 -15.45 -16.83 10.68
CA PHE A 309 -16.79 -17.36 10.43
C PHE A 309 -17.81 -16.24 10.22
N PHE A 310 -17.80 -15.22 11.07
CA PHE A 310 -18.74 -14.09 10.98
C PHE A 310 -18.48 -13.19 9.77
N THR A 311 -17.23 -13.01 9.36
CA THR A 311 -16.88 -12.18 8.18
C THR A 311 -17.29 -12.80 6.84
N ARG A 312 -17.85 -14.02 6.83
CA ARG A 312 -18.37 -14.66 5.60
C ARG A 312 -19.82 -14.28 5.30
N PHE A 313 -20.57 -13.78 6.28
CA PHE A 313 -21.96 -13.39 6.07
C PHE A 313 -22.03 -12.04 5.36
N ASP A 314 -23.02 -11.87 4.48
CA ASP A 314 -23.19 -10.68 3.64
C ASP A 314 -23.29 -9.38 4.46
N THR A 315 -23.79 -9.44 5.70
CA THR A 315 -23.83 -8.28 6.62
C THR A 315 -22.44 -7.73 6.96
N PHE A 316 -21.40 -8.56 6.92
CA PHE A 316 -20.01 -8.19 7.22
C PHE A 316 -19.12 -8.22 5.97
N LYS A 317 -19.62 -8.74 4.84
CA LYS A 317 -18.95 -8.73 3.54
C LYS A 317 -19.27 -7.41 2.85
N HIS A 318 -18.33 -6.47 2.90
CA HIS A 318 -18.39 -5.23 2.12
C HIS A 318 -17.43 -5.35 0.93
N PRO A 319 -17.88 -5.91 -0.22
CA PRO A 319 -17.03 -6.01 -1.40
C PRO A 319 -16.72 -4.61 -1.91
N ASN A 320 -15.47 -4.40 -2.33
CA ASN A 320 -15.12 -3.15 -2.99
C ASN A 320 -15.74 -3.14 -4.40
N ARG A 321 -16.74 -2.28 -4.60
CA ARG A 321 -17.46 -2.14 -5.86
C ARG A 321 -16.73 -1.17 -6.80
N ALA A 322 -16.89 -1.36 -8.10
CA ALA A 322 -16.49 -0.38 -9.11
C ALA A 322 -17.44 0.84 -9.12
N TYR A 323 -16.93 2.04 -8.88
CA TYR A 323 -17.74 3.25 -8.76
C TYR A 323 -18.28 3.72 -10.12
N GLY A 324 -19.56 4.07 -10.16
CA GLY A 324 -20.29 4.45 -11.37
C GLY A 324 -21.01 3.30 -12.08
N MET A 325 -20.94 2.08 -11.57
CA MET A 325 -21.72 0.94 -12.08
C MET A 325 -22.94 0.65 -11.21
N ASP A 326 -23.98 0.09 -11.84
CA ASP A 326 -25.24 -0.31 -11.25
C ASP A 326 -25.19 -1.77 -10.76
N TYR A 327 -25.32 -1.95 -9.45
CA TYR A 327 -25.32 -3.26 -8.77
C TYR A 327 -26.72 -3.74 -8.40
N GLU A 328 -27.75 -2.92 -8.62
CA GLU A 328 -29.16 -3.28 -8.41
C GLU A 328 -29.77 -3.90 -9.68
N ALA A 329 -29.23 -3.58 -10.86
CA ALA A 329 -29.53 -4.26 -12.11
C ALA A 329 -29.15 -5.76 -12.08
N ASP A 330 -29.80 -6.53 -12.96
CA ASP A 330 -29.52 -7.97 -13.10
C ASP A 330 -28.02 -8.20 -13.38
N PRO A 331 -27.33 -9.09 -12.63
CA PRO A 331 -25.91 -9.34 -12.82
C PRO A 331 -25.61 -9.92 -14.21
N ALA A 332 -24.55 -9.43 -14.85
CA ALA A 332 -24.09 -9.91 -16.15
C ALA A 332 -23.70 -11.41 -16.12
N PRO A 333 -24.16 -12.24 -17.07
CA PRO A 333 -23.83 -13.66 -17.10
C PRO A 333 -22.38 -13.89 -17.52
N TYR A 334 -21.53 -14.26 -16.57
CA TYR A 334 -20.10 -14.54 -16.78
C TYR A 334 -19.86 -16.04 -17.01
N THR A 335 -20.26 -16.52 -18.19
CA THR A 335 -20.11 -17.92 -18.60
C THR A 335 -19.31 -18.01 -19.89
N TYR A 336 -18.56 -19.09 -20.10
CA TYR A 336 -17.79 -19.28 -21.32
C TYR A 336 -18.68 -19.22 -22.58
N GLU A 337 -19.88 -19.80 -22.52
CA GLU A 337 -20.85 -19.80 -23.62
C GLU A 337 -21.28 -18.39 -24.00
N SER A 338 -21.56 -17.54 -23.01
CA SER A 338 -21.87 -16.11 -23.22
C SER A 338 -20.70 -15.38 -23.90
N LEU A 339 -19.49 -15.53 -23.36
CA LEU A 339 -18.28 -14.91 -23.92
C LEU A 339 -17.93 -15.42 -25.32
N GLN A 340 -18.18 -16.69 -25.59
CA GLN A 340 -17.94 -17.29 -26.89
C GLN A 340 -18.99 -16.82 -27.91
N SER A 341 -20.25 -16.68 -27.50
CA SER A 341 -21.35 -16.28 -28.38
C SER A 341 -21.12 -14.90 -29.01
N ILE A 342 -20.59 -13.94 -28.25
CA ILE A 342 -20.28 -12.60 -28.75
C ILE A 342 -19.14 -12.62 -29.77
N CYS A 343 -18.12 -13.44 -29.53
CA CYS A 343 -16.97 -13.58 -30.43
C CYS A 343 -17.36 -14.03 -31.84
N PHE A 344 -18.47 -14.76 -31.98
CA PHE A 344 -18.96 -15.25 -33.28
C PHE A 344 -20.21 -14.51 -33.79
N SER A 345 -20.50 -13.33 -33.23
CA SER A 345 -21.64 -12.51 -33.65
C SER A 345 -21.21 -11.35 -34.57
N ASP A 346 -22.21 -10.69 -35.17
CA ASP A 346 -22.00 -9.48 -35.97
C ASP A 346 -21.40 -8.31 -35.16
N GLN A 347 -21.39 -8.36 -33.83
CA GLN A 347 -20.83 -7.31 -32.99
C GLN A 347 -19.32 -7.16 -33.23
N VAL A 348 -18.59 -8.25 -33.45
CA VAL A 348 -17.14 -8.22 -33.71
C VAL A 348 -16.82 -7.39 -34.95
N GLU A 349 -17.59 -7.58 -36.02
CA GLU A 349 -17.39 -6.81 -37.26
C GLU A 349 -17.87 -5.36 -37.12
N LYS A 350 -18.91 -5.09 -36.32
CA LYS A 350 -19.31 -3.71 -36.00
C LYS A 350 -18.21 -2.96 -35.25
N ASP A 351 -17.64 -3.59 -34.22
CA ASP A 351 -16.56 -3.02 -33.42
C ASP A 351 -15.29 -2.82 -34.25
N LYS A 352 -14.92 -3.79 -35.10
CA LYS A 352 -13.79 -3.63 -36.03
C LYS A 352 -14.00 -2.44 -36.97
N ARG A 353 -15.18 -2.30 -37.57
CA ARG A 353 -15.50 -1.17 -38.47
C ARG A 353 -15.48 0.17 -37.72
N ALA A 354 -15.98 0.20 -36.49
CA ALA A 354 -15.89 1.39 -35.64
C ALA A 354 -14.43 1.78 -35.44
N THR A 355 -13.56 0.84 -35.04
CA THR A 355 -12.12 1.10 -34.87
C THR A 355 -11.42 1.48 -36.17
N VAL A 356 -11.76 0.87 -37.31
CA VAL A 356 -11.25 1.32 -38.62
C VAL A 356 -11.64 2.77 -38.89
N SER A 357 -12.85 3.20 -38.53
CA SER A 357 -13.28 4.60 -38.67
C SER A 357 -12.43 5.54 -37.82
N ILE A 358 -12.06 5.11 -36.60
CA ILE A 358 -11.12 5.84 -35.73
C ILE A 358 -9.75 5.97 -36.41
N LEU A 359 -9.22 4.87 -36.94
CA LEU A 359 -7.93 4.84 -37.62
C LEU A 359 -7.92 5.71 -38.89
N GLU A 360 -9.02 5.77 -39.65
CA GLU A 360 -9.16 6.68 -40.80
C GLU A 360 -9.21 8.15 -40.38
N ASN A 361 -9.89 8.48 -39.27
CA ASN A 361 -9.91 9.83 -38.74
C ASN A 361 -8.52 10.27 -38.24
N TRP A 362 -7.84 9.39 -37.51
CA TRP A 362 -6.44 9.59 -37.11
C TRP A 362 -5.52 9.81 -38.31
N LYS A 363 -5.60 8.92 -39.32
CA LYS A 363 -4.79 9.02 -40.54
C LYS A 363 -5.01 10.36 -41.23
N ARG A 364 -6.26 10.79 -41.38
CA ARG A 364 -6.60 12.08 -42.01
C ARG A 364 -5.99 13.27 -41.26
N ARG A 365 -5.91 13.19 -39.93
CA ARG A 365 -5.34 14.25 -39.08
C ARG A 365 -3.82 14.33 -39.19
N VAL A 366 -3.14 13.20 -39.24
CA VAL A 366 -1.68 13.12 -39.16
C VAL A 366 -1.01 13.19 -40.55
N THR A 367 -1.73 12.83 -41.61
CA THR A 367 -1.19 12.83 -42.98
C THR A 367 -1.10 14.27 -43.52
N THR A 368 0.11 14.72 -43.85
CA THR A 368 0.33 16.08 -44.35
C THR A 368 0.17 16.21 -45.87
N GLN A 369 0.48 15.15 -46.62
CA GLN A 369 0.39 15.13 -48.08
C GLN A 369 -0.52 14.01 -48.61
N PRO A 370 -1.33 14.26 -49.65
CA PRO A 370 -2.13 13.22 -50.28
C PRO A 370 -1.27 12.05 -50.77
N GLY A 371 -1.57 10.83 -50.31
CA GLY A 371 -0.85 9.61 -50.69
C GLY A 371 0.35 9.25 -49.80
N GLU A 372 0.74 10.12 -48.86
CA GLU A 372 1.72 9.79 -47.83
C GLU A 372 1.12 8.79 -46.82
N LYS A 373 1.92 7.82 -46.38
CA LYS A 373 1.53 6.86 -45.35
C LYS A 373 2.18 7.24 -44.01
N PRO A 374 1.43 7.68 -42.99
CA PRO A 374 2.01 8.04 -41.70
C PRO A 374 2.58 6.80 -41.00
N ARG A 375 3.56 7.01 -40.12
CA ARG A 375 4.04 5.96 -39.22
C ARG A 375 3.05 5.79 -38.07
N MET A 376 2.66 4.57 -37.73
CA MET A 376 1.77 4.32 -36.58
C MET A 376 2.61 4.10 -35.32
N VAL A 377 2.21 4.68 -34.19
CA VAL A 377 2.84 4.44 -32.88
C VAL A 377 1.86 3.74 -31.94
N ILE A 378 2.35 2.71 -31.24
CA ILE A 378 1.65 2.08 -30.11
C ILE A 378 2.53 2.24 -28.86
N LEU A 379 1.97 2.82 -27.80
CA LEU A 379 2.66 3.01 -26.54
C LEU A 379 2.30 1.88 -25.55
N CYS A 380 3.34 1.26 -25.00
CA CYS A 380 3.25 0.17 -24.05
C CYS A 380 3.94 0.58 -22.73
N ALA A 381 3.18 0.72 -21.64
CA ALA A 381 3.70 1.21 -20.37
C ALA A 381 3.69 0.13 -19.27
N SER A 382 4.86 -0.19 -18.72
CA SER A 382 4.96 -1.25 -17.71
C SER A 382 4.36 -0.85 -16.36
N GLY A 383 3.93 -1.84 -15.58
CA GLY A 383 3.68 -1.65 -14.14
C GLY A 383 4.93 -1.30 -13.33
N GLY A 384 4.73 -1.01 -12.03
CA GLY A 384 5.84 -0.69 -11.11
C GLY A 384 5.57 0.45 -10.12
N GLY A 385 4.31 0.69 -9.72
CA GLY A 385 3.96 1.72 -8.74
C GLY A 385 4.22 3.16 -9.21
N LEU A 386 4.40 4.10 -8.29
CA LEU A 386 4.63 5.52 -8.63
C LEU A 386 5.90 5.74 -9.45
N LYS A 387 6.92 4.92 -9.23
CA LYS A 387 8.15 4.90 -10.04
C LYS A 387 7.83 4.72 -11.53
N ALA A 388 6.98 3.75 -11.86
CA ALA A 388 6.56 3.53 -13.24
C ALA A 388 5.74 4.70 -13.80
N ALA A 389 4.88 5.32 -12.98
CA ALA A 389 4.12 6.50 -13.38
C ALA A 389 5.04 7.68 -13.75
N VAL A 390 6.04 7.96 -12.89
CA VAL A 390 7.05 9.00 -13.11
C VAL A 390 7.89 8.72 -14.34
N TRP A 391 8.43 7.50 -14.45
CA TRP A 391 9.29 7.11 -15.58
C TRP A 391 8.55 7.22 -16.91
N THR A 392 7.34 6.68 -16.94
CA THR A 392 6.49 6.68 -18.14
C THR A 392 6.16 8.09 -18.59
N MET A 393 5.77 8.97 -17.65
CA MET A 393 5.48 10.36 -17.96
C MET A 393 6.73 11.11 -18.44
N LYS A 394 7.87 10.93 -17.78
CA LYS A 394 9.15 11.55 -18.17
C LYS A 394 9.56 11.15 -19.58
N VAL A 395 9.57 9.85 -19.88
CA VAL A 395 9.93 9.34 -21.21
C VAL A 395 9.00 9.89 -22.27
N ALA A 396 7.68 9.82 -22.04
CA ALA A 396 6.69 10.28 -23.03
C ALA A 396 6.78 11.81 -23.26
N GLN A 397 6.90 12.62 -22.19
CA GLN A 397 7.09 14.08 -22.32
C GLN A 397 8.38 14.42 -23.07
N THR A 398 9.50 13.79 -22.72
CA THR A 398 10.79 14.05 -23.39
C THR A 398 10.75 13.61 -24.86
N ALA A 399 10.23 12.42 -25.15
CA ALA A 399 10.16 11.89 -26.50
C ALA A 399 9.20 12.69 -27.39
N ASP A 400 8.04 13.12 -26.86
CA ASP A 400 7.09 13.97 -27.59
C ASP A 400 7.65 15.36 -27.84
N SER A 401 8.30 15.96 -26.84
CA SER A 401 8.99 17.25 -26.98
C SER A 401 10.08 17.21 -28.05
N LEU A 402 10.94 16.20 -28.03
CA LEU A 402 12.02 16.00 -29.00
C LEU A 402 11.50 15.69 -30.42
N THR A 403 10.29 15.17 -30.53
CA THR A 403 9.61 14.91 -31.81
C THR A 403 8.64 16.02 -32.22
N GLY A 404 8.65 17.16 -31.50
CA GLY A 404 7.81 18.31 -31.81
C GLY A 404 6.30 18.04 -31.75
N GLY A 405 5.85 17.13 -30.87
CA GLY A 405 4.46 16.70 -30.74
C GLY A 405 4.06 15.51 -31.61
N LYS A 406 4.95 15.05 -32.51
CA LYS A 406 4.63 13.96 -33.44
C LYS A 406 4.44 12.62 -32.73
N LEU A 407 5.06 12.37 -31.58
CA LEU A 407 4.88 11.09 -30.88
C LEU A 407 3.41 10.90 -30.50
N LEU A 408 2.80 11.87 -29.81
CA LEU A 408 1.41 11.79 -29.40
C LEU A 408 0.44 11.87 -30.59
N ASP A 409 0.77 12.67 -31.61
CA ASP A 409 -0.03 12.74 -32.84
C ASP A 409 -0.08 11.39 -33.57
N HIS A 410 1.06 10.70 -33.69
CA HIS A 410 1.15 9.41 -34.36
C HIS A 410 0.72 8.21 -33.48
N THR A 411 0.45 8.43 -32.19
CA THR A 411 -0.01 7.35 -31.30
C THR A 411 -1.48 7.03 -31.56
N VAL A 412 -1.78 5.75 -31.82
CA VAL A 412 -3.16 5.27 -32.01
C VAL A 412 -3.70 4.51 -30.80
N LEU A 413 -2.82 3.88 -30.02
CA LEU A 413 -3.17 3.04 -28.89
C LEU A 413 -2.15 3.17 -27.76
N ILE A 414 -2.67 3.28 -26.54
CA ILE A 414 -1.93 3.17 -25.28
C ILE A 414 -2.43 1.96 -24.51
N THR A 415 -1.53 1.08 -24.06
CA THR A 415 -1.86 -0.08 -23.23
C THR A 415 -0.72 -0.41 -22.26
N GLY A 416 -0.99 -1.19 -21.22
CA GLY A 416 -0.03 -1.43 -20.15
C GLY A 416 -0.67 -1.78 -18.81
N ALA A 417 0.14 -1.71 -17.75
CA ALA A 417 -0.27 -2.08 -16.41
C ALA A 417 -0.01 -1.01 -15.35
N SER A 418 -0.81 -1.04 -14.28
CA SER A 418 -0.56 -0.39 -13.00
C SER A 418 -0.09 1.08 -13.11
N GLY A 419 0.99 1.42 -12.39
CA GLY A 419 1.64 2.74 -12.40
C GLY A 419 1.93 3.33 -13.78
N GLY A 420 2.37 2.53 -14.76
CA GLY A 420 2.63 3.02 -16.12
C GLY A 420 1.38 3.60 -16.77
N MET A 421 0.24 2.93 -16.59
CA MET A 421 -1.05 3.41 -17.10
C MET A 421 -1.59 4.63 -16.35
N ILE A 422 -1.26 4.79 -15.06
CA ILE A 422 -1.57 6.02 -14.32
C ILE A 422 -0.83 7.22 -14.93
N GLY A 423 0.48 7.07 -15.17
CA GLY A 423 1.30 8.10 -15.82
C GLY A 423 0.83 8.44 -17.23
N MET A 424 0.59 7.43 -18.08
CA MET A 424 0.07 7.66 -19.44
C MET A 424 -1.31 8.28 -19.47
N SER A 425 -2.22 7.85 -18.59
CA SER A 425 -3.58 8.37 -18.57
C SER A 425 -3.62 9.83 -18.16
N TYR A 426 -2.73 10.24 -17.24
CA TYR A 426 -2.59 11.63 -16.86
C TYR A 426 -2.04 12.48 -18.02
N LEU A 427 -0.96 12.03 -18.69
CA LEU A 427 -0.43 12.71 -19.88
C LEU A 427 -1.46 12.79 -21.01
N ARG A 428 -2.21 11.71 -21.26
CA ARG A 428 -3.27 11.63 -22.26
C ARG A 428 -4.40 12.62 -21.96
N GLU A 429 -4.79 12.75 -20.69
CA GLU A 429 -5.80 13.74 -20.29
C GLU A 429 -5.28 15.17 -20.50
N LEU A 430 -4.02 15.46 -20.14
CA LEU A 430 -3.40 16.76 -20.42
C LEU A 430 -3.37 17.06 -21.92
N TYR A 431 -3.04 16.06 -22.75
CA TYR A 431 -3.10 16.16 -24.21
C TYR A 431 -4.53 16.46 -24.68
N ARG A 432 -5.55 15.77 -24.15
CA ARG A 432 -6.97 16.06 -24.44
C ARG A 432 -7.34 17.51 -24.11
N GLN A 433 -6.95 18.01 -22.94
CA GLN A 433 -7.22 19.39 -22.53
C GLN A 433 -6.58 20.40 -23.49
N LYS A 434 -5.34 20.15 -23.92
CA LYS A 434 -4.69 20.96 -24.95
C LYS A 434 -5.44 20.94 -26.29
N GLN A 435 -5.94 19.77 -26.73
CA GLN A 435 -6.75 19.67 -27.95
C GLN A 435 -8.08 20.44 -27.84
N LEU A 436 -8.63 20.58 -26.63
CA LEU A 436 -9.82 21.39 -26.36
C LEU A 436 -9.54 22.91 -26.29
N GLY A 437 -8.28 23.33 -26.47
CA GLY A 437 -7.89 24.74 -26.48
C GLY A 437 -7.48 25.31 -25.13
N GLU A 438 -7.42 24.48 -24.09
CA GLU A 438 -6.88 24.89 -22.79
C GLU A 438 -5.38 25.21 -22.90
N GLN A 439 -4.93 26.20 -22.12
CA GLN A 439 -3.53 26.64 -22.09
C GLN A 439 -2.68 25.68 -21.24
N ILE A 440 -2.45 24.47 -21.79
CA ILE A 440 -1.68 23.40 -21.15
C ILE A 440 -0.31 23.26 -21.83
N ASP A 441 0.77 23.44 -21.05
CA ASP A 441 2.12 23.06 -21.46
C ASP A 441 2.37 21.59 -21.08
N LEU A 442 2.18 20.68 -22.05
CA LEU A 442 2.36 19.23 -21.85
C LEU A 442 3.71 18.83 -21.28
N TYR A 443 4.72 19.68 -21.41
CA TYR A 443 6.09 19.36 -21.02
C TYR A 443 6.48 19.96 -19.66
N ASP A 444 5.53 20.58 -18.94
CA ASP A 444 5.79 21.16 -17.63
C ASP A 444 6.23 20.07 -16.62
N PRO A 445 7.42 20.20 -15.99
CA PRO A 445 7.89 19.27 -14.97
C PRO A 445 6.99 19.23 -13.71
N ALA A 446 6.12 20.22 -13.50
CA ALA A 446 5.12 20.21 -12.44
C ALA A 446 4.21 18.98 -12.50
N TYR A 447 3.88 18.48 -13.69
CA TYR A 447 3.04 17.29 -13.82
C TYR A 447 3.72 16.01 -13.32
N ILE A 448 5.03 15.89 -13.52
CA ILE A 448 5.82 14.82 -12.90
C ILE A 448 5.81 14.97 -11.36
N ASN A 449 5.92 16.20 -10.85
CA ASN A 449 5.84 16.46 -9.41
C ASN A 449 4.46 16.11 -8.83
N HIS A 450 3.39 16.33 -9.59
CA HIS A 450 2.03 16.00 -9.22
C HIS A 450 1.83 14.49 -9.15
N ILE A 451 2.23 13.74 -10.17
CA ILE A 451 2.03 12.29 -10.21
C ILE A 451 2.96 11.52 -9.25
N SER A 452 4.06 12.13 -8.79
CA SER A 452 4.99 11.54 -7.81
C SER A 452 4.58 11.74 -6.35
N ARG A 453 3.50 12.47 -6.06
CA ARG A 453 3.02 12.65 -4.68
C ARG A 453 2.56 11.33 -4.08
N ASP A 454 2.79 11.20 -2.77
CA ASP A 454 2.52 9.98 -2.03
C ASP A 454 1.04 9.57 -2.12
N LEU A 455 0.84 8.26 -2.26
CA LEU A 455 -0.47 7.60 -2.19
C LEU A 455 -0.48 6.56 -1.05
N LEU A 456 0.69 6.05 -0.65
CA LEU A 456 0.83 4.95 0.29
C LEU A 456 0.42 5.32 1.71
N ASN A 457 0.74 6.52 2.17
CA ASN A 457 0.46 7.02 3.51
C ASN A 457 -1.06 7.06 3.77
N SER A 458 -1.84 7.61 2.84
CA SER A 458 -3.30 7.67 2.95
C SER A 458 -3.95 6.29 2.93
N ILE A 459 -3.43 5.36 2.10
CA ILE A 459 -3.89 3.96 2.06
C ILE A 459 -3.62 3.27 3.40
N ALA A 460 -2.37 3.34 3.88
CA ALA A 460 -1.95 2.66 5.11
C ALA A 460 -2.63 3.25 6.36
N PHE A 461 -2.87 4.56 6.40
CA PHE A 461 -3.71 5.20 7.41
C PHE A 461 -5.12 4.57 7.43
N THR A 462 -5.76 4.46 6.26
CA THR A 462 -7.15 4.00 6.13
C THR A 462 -7.32 2.51 6.43
N ILE A 463 -6.33 1.67 6.08
CA ILE A 463 -6.28 0.26 6.51
C ILE A 463 -6.45 0.18 8.03
N VAL A 464 -5.72 1.04 8.74
CA VAL A 464 -5.61 1.00 10.20
C VAL A 464 -6.77 1.68 10.91
N SER A 465 -7.22 2.82 10.41
CA SER A 465 -8.24 3.64 11.07
C SER A 465 -9.68 3.24 10.70
N ASN A 466 -9.87 2.55 9.56
CA ASN A 466 -11.19 2.27 9.01
C ASN A 466 -11.36 0.78 8.64
N ASP A 467 -10.53 0.21 7.76
CA ASP A 467 -10.79 -1.11 7.19
C ASP A 467 -10.78 -2.24 8.23
N PHE A 468 -9.86 -2.22 9.21
CA PHE A 468 -9.84 -3.21 10.30
C PHE A 468 -11.07 -3.16 11.22
N PHE A 469 -11.78 -2.03 11.25
CA PHE A 469 -13.00 -1.85 12.03
C PHE A 469 -14.27 -1.99 11.18
N LEU A 470 -14.13 -2.49 9.94
CA LEU A 470 -15.14 -2.59 8.89
C LEU A 470 -15.61 -1.21 8.39
N PRO A 471 -15.56 -0.92 7.09
CA PRO A 471 -15.91 0.41 6.56
C PRO A 471 -17.41 0.71 6.70
N TRP A 472 -17.76 1.50 7.70
CA TRP A 472 -19.13 1.87 8.07
C TRP A 472 -19.59 3.18 7.41
N SER A 473 -18.65 4.00 6.94
CA SER A 473 -18.96 5.25 6.25
C SER A 473 -19.17 5.03 4.76
N THR A 474 -20.09 5.80 4.18
CA THR A 474 -20.44 5.74 2.76
C THR A 474 -20.21 7.07 2.06
N PHE A 475 -20.06 7.04 0.74
CA PHE A 475 -20.10 8.19 -0.15
C PHE A 475 -20.99 7.88 -1.36
N GLU A 476 -21.35 8.91 -2.10
CA GLU A 476 -22.22 8.80 -3.27
C GLU A 476 -21.45 9.22 -4.53
N TYR A 477 -21.66 8.52 -5.64
CA TYR A 477 -21.12 8.86 -6.95
C TYR A 477 -22.11 8.44 -8.04
N ASN A 478 -22.56 9.38 -8.87
CA ASN A 478 -23.60 9.16 -9.90
C ASN A 478 -24.86 8.46 -9.34
N ASP A 479 -25.44 9.00 -8.26
CA ASP A 479 -26.64 8.49 -7.59
C ASP A 479 -26.52 7.08 -6.98
N GLU A 480 -25.31 6.49 -7.00
CA GLU A 480 -25.00 5.19 -6.40
C GLU A 480 -24.23 5.36 -5.08
N GLN A 481 -24.55 4.52 -4.08
CA GLN A 481 -23.91 4.57 -2.76
C GLN A 481 -22.80 3.52 -2.63
N TYR A 482 -21.63 3.95 -2.16
CA TYR A 482 -20.44 3.12 -1.99
C TYR A 482 -19.84 3.28 -0.59
N HIS A 483 -19.07 2.30 -0.13
CA HIS A 483 -18.36 2.36 1.14
C HIS A 483 -17.02 3.11 0.99
N LYS A 484 -16.67 3.93 1.99
CA LYS A 484 -15.35 4.54 2.06
C LYS A 484 -14.39 3.54 2.69
N ASP A 485 -13.44 3.06 1.91
CA ASP A 485 -12.36 2.17 2.31
C ASP A 485 -11.01 2.71 1.80
N ARG A 486 -9.94 1.92 1.89
CA ARG A 486 -8.63 2.31 1.35
C ARG A 486 -8.60 2.49 -0.18
N ALA A 487 -9.56 1.96 -0.94
CA ALA A 487 -9.67 2.24 -2.38
C ALA A 487 -10.32 3.61 -2.64
N TYR A 488 -11.31 4.00 -1.83
CA TYR A 488 -11.87 5.36 -1.88
C TYR A 488 -10.78 6.43 -1.66
N ILE A 489 -9.96 6.28 -0.61
CA ILE A 489 -8.92 7.29 -0.32
C ILE A 489 -7.84 7.32 -1.40
N TYR A 490 -7.52 6.17 -2.00
CA TYR A 490 -6.58 6.09 -3.12
C TYR A 490 -7.07 6.89 -4.32
N GLU A 491 -8.32 6.67 -4.76
CA GLU A 491 -8.89 7.40 -5.89
C GLU A 491 -8.99 8.90 -5.60
N LYS A 492 -9.38 9.26 -4.38
CA LYS A 492 -9.46 10.66 -3.94
C LYS A 492 -8.09 11.34 -3.99
N GLN A 493 -7.06 10.76 -3.38
CA GLN A 493 -5.71 11.32 -3.38
C GLN A 493 -5.13 11.39 -4.79
N LEU A 494 -5.33 10.35 -5.62
CA LEU A 494 -4.88 10.37 -7.01
C LEU A 494 -5.55 11.50 -7.82
N ASN A 495 -6.85 11.71 -7.59
CA ASN A 495 -7.59 12.80 -8.21
C ASN A 495 -7.03 14.17 -7.80
N GLU A 496 -6.82 14.38 -6.50
CA GLU A 496 -6.24 15.62 -5.97
C GLU A 496 -4.82 15.85 -6.50
N ASN A 497 -4.01 14.80 -6.56
CA ASN A 497 -2.65 14.84 -7.09
C ASN A 497 -2.66 15.28 -8.57
N THR A 498 -3.64 14.84 -9.36
CA THR A 498 -3.78 15.16 -10.78
C THR A 498 -4.62 16.42 -11.07
N GLY A 499 -4.86 17.26 -10.06
CA GLY A 499 -5.60 18.52 -10.23
C GLY A 499 -7.09 18.32 -10.54
N ASN A 500 -7.66 17.19 -10.15
CA ASN A 500 -9.03 16.75 -10.43
C ASN A 500 -9.36 16.54 -11.91
N LEU A 501 -8.33 16.40 -12.76
CA LEU A 501 -8.52 16.25 -14.21
C LEU A 501 -9.07 14.86 -14.59
N LEU A 502 -8.83 13.84 -13.78
CA LEU A 502 -9.20 12.45 -14.08
C LEU A 502 -10.60 12.04 -13.60
N ASP A 503 -11.31 12.90 -12.86
CA ASP A 503 -12.65 12.57 -12.34
C ASP A 503 -13.74 12.70 -13.40
N LYS A 504 -13.83 11.70 -14.27
CA LYS A 504 -14.79 11.64 -15.38
C LYS A 504 -15.34 10.22 -15.54
N PRO A 505 -16.56 10.05 -16.07
CA PRO A 505 -17.04 8.74 -16.49
C PRO A 505 -16.30 8.28 -17.75
N LEU A 506 -16.19 6.97 -17.96
CA LEU A 506 -15.50 6.35 -19.10
C LEU A 506 -15.99 6.91 -20.45
N LYS A 507 -17.31 7.12 -20.58
CA LYS A 507 -17.94 7.69 -21.80
C LYS A 507 -17.41 9.06 -22.22
N ALA A 508 -16.82 9.84 -21.30
CA ALA A 508 -16.25 11.15 -21.62
C ALA A 508 -15.08 11.09 -22.62
N TYR A 509 -14.47 9.90 -22.79
CA TYR A 509 -13.38 9.66 -23.72
C TYR A 509 -13.84 9.10 -25.07
N ARG A 510 -15.11 8.72 -25.21
CA ARG A 510 -15.61 8.01 -26.40
C ARG A 510 -15.52 8.83 -27.67
N GLU A 511 -16.00 10.07 -27.64
CA GLU A 511 -16.02 10.96 -28.81
C GLU A 511 -14.61 11.46 -29.17
N PRO A 512 -13.78 11.94 -28.23
CA PRO A 512 -12.39 12.29 -28.54
C PRO A 512 -11.56 11.13 -29.15
N GLU A 513 -11.77 9.90 -28.66
CA GLU A 513 -11.16 8.73 -29.30
C GLU A 513 -11.74 8.47 -30.69
N ALA A 514 -13.06 8.57 -30.86
CA ALA A 514 -13.72 8.31 -32.14
C ALA A 514 -13.27 9.25 -33.26
N GLU A 515 -13.00 10.51 -32.91
CA GLU A 515 -12.47 11.54 -33.81
C GLU A 515 -10.97 11.37 -34.11
N GLY A 516 -10.26 10.49 -33.38
CA GLY A 516 -8.81 10.36 -33.48
C GLY A 516 -8.05 11.58 -32.95
N SER A 517 -8.70 12.42 -32.12
CA SER A 517 -8.09 13.61 -31.50
C SER A 517 -7.19 13.25 -30.31
N ILE A 518 -7.47 12.12 -29.65
CA ILE A 518 -6.61 11.49 -28.64
C ILE A 518 -6.44 10.00 -28.95
N PRO A 519 -5.33 9.38 -28.54
CA PRO A 519 -5.14 7.94 -28.75
C PRO A 519 -6.18 7.11 -27.99
N MET A 520 -6.53 5.93 -28.51
CA MET A 520 -7.31 4.95 -27.77
C MET A 520 -6.50 4.46 -26.56
N LEU A 521 -7.21 4.04 -25.50
CA LEU A 521 -6.57 3.53 -24.29
C LEU A 521 -7.23 2.22 -23.85
N PHE A 522 -6.42 1.17 -23.68
CA PHE A 522 -6.84 -0.13 -23.14
C PHE A 522 -6.26 -0.34 -21.76
N LEU A 523 -7.15 -0.34 -20.76
CA LEU A 523 -6.85 -0.89 -19.44
C LEU A 523 -7.21 -2.37 -19.45
N THR A 524 -6.35 -3.21 -18.89
CA THR A 524 -6.46 -4.67 -19.03
C THR A 524 -6.33 -5.41 -17.70
N PRO A 525 -7.11 -5.04 -16.66
CA PRO A 525 -7.08 -5.77 -15.39
C PRO A 525 -7.32 -7.27 -15.58
N SER A 526 -6.74 -8.05 -14.68
CA SER A 526 -6.79 -9.52 -14.73
C SER A 526 -8.02 -10.01 -13.97
N VAL A 527 -8.82 -10.88 -14.58
CA VAL A 527 -9.93 -11.56 -13.90
C VAL A 527 -9.36 -12.63 -12.97
N VAL A 528 -9.64 -12.53 -11.68
CA VAL A 528 -9.12 -13.45 -10.65
C VAL A 528 -9.72 -14.85 -10.81
N ASN A 529 -10.96 -14.94 -11.26
CA ASN A 529 -11.71 -16.19 -11.34
C ASN A 529 -11.08 -17.22 -12.28
N ASP A 530 -10.54 -16.77 -13.42
CA ASP A 530 -10.08 -17.66 -14.50
C ASP A 530 -8.83 -17.17 -15.27
N GLY A 531 -8.28 -16.01 -14.93
CA GLY A 531 -7.09 -15.47 -15.57
C GLY A 531 -7.31 -14.82 -16.94
N ARG A 532 -8.56 -14.51 -17.34
CA ARG A 532 -8.82 -13.73 -18.56
C ARG A 532 -8.48 -12.26 -18.39
N ARG A 533 -8.10 -11.60 -19.49
CA ARG A 533 -7.94 -10.13 -19.52
C ARG A 533 -9.31 -9.47 -19.64
N LEU A 534 -9.61 -8.50 -18.78
CA LEU A 534 -10.80 -7.65 -18.92
C LEU A 534 -10.37 -6.34 -19.60
N ILE A 535 -10.79 -6.13 -20.84
CA ILE A 535 -10.39 -4.95 -21.62
C ILE A 535 -11.42 -3.85 -21.40
N ILE A 536 -10.99 -2.78 -20.74
CA ILE A 536 -11.80 -1.59 -20.47
C ILE A 536 -11.41 -0.52 -21.49
N SER A 537 -12.39 -0.10 -22.28
CA SER A 537 -12.31 0.98 -23.27
C SER A 537 -13.68 1.66 -23.38
N PRO A 538 -13.74 2.97 -23.71
CA PRO A 538 -15.01 3.60 -24.08
C PRO A 538 -15.54 3.12 -25.44
N GLN A 539 -14.70 2.47 -26.25
CA GLN A 539 -15.07 1.85 -27.53
C GLN A 539 -15.45 0.37 -27.35
N GLY A 540 -16.22 -0.17 -28.29
CA GLY A 540 -16.43 -1.61 -28.40
C GLY A 540 -15.16 -2.30 -28.91
N VAL A 541 -14.74 -3.36 -28.25
CA VAL A 541 -13.45 -4.04 -28.48
C VAL A 541 -13.60 -5.56 -28.52
N SER A 542 -14.78 -6.07 -28.84
CA SER A 542 -15.05 -7.51 -28.91
C SER A 542 -14.09 -8.30 -29.83
N TYR A 543 -13.50 -7.63 -30.84
CA TYR A 543 -12.45 -8.20 -31.69
C TYR A 543 -11.13 -8.54 -30.96
N MET A 544 -10.95 -8.07 -29.73
CA MET A 544 -9.81 -8.39 -28.88
C MET A 544 -10.01 -9.67 -28.06
N MET A 545 -11.25 -10.17 -27.95
CA MET A 545 -11.62 -11.28 -27.06
C MET A 545 -11.04 -12.64 -27.48
N ILE A 546 -10.74 -12.82 -28.77
CA ILE A 546 -10.22 -14.07 -29.33
C ILE A 546 -9.19 -13.82 -30.44
N PRO A 547 -8.24 -14.76 -30.64
CA PRO A 547 -7.52 -14.99 -31.87
C PRO A 547 -8.14 -14.50 -33.18
N PRO A 548 -7.54 -13.68 -34.05
CA PRO A 548 -8.06 -13.55 -35.43
C PRO A 548 -8.18 -14.92 -36.14
N VAL A 549 -7.28 -15.86 -35.83
CA VAL A 549 -7.37 -17.26 -36.31
C VAL A 549 -8.59 -18.00 -35.76
N GLY A 550 -9.06 -17.68 -34.56
CA GLY A 550 -10.22 -18.31 -33.94
C GLY A 550 -11.53 -18.02 -34.67
N MET A 551 -11.62 -16.88 -35.35
CA MET A 551 -12.75 -16.53 -36.23
C MET A 551 -12.84 -17.41 -37.48
N ILE A 552 -11.69 -17.92 -37.94
CA ILE A 552 -11.60 -18.74 -39.16
C ILE A 552 -11.62 -20.22 -38.80
N ARG A 553 -10.80 -20.60 -37.81
CA ARG A 553 -10.68 -21.94 -37.26
C ARG A 553 -11.31 -21.97 -35.88
N HIS A 554 -12.61 -22.22 -35.88
CA HIS A 554 -13.37 -22.43 -34.66
C HIS A 554 -12.70 -23.55 -33.82
N ASN A 555 -12.66 -23.35 -32.50
CA ASN A 555 -12.07 -24.25 -31.51
C ASN A 555 -10.55 -24.45 -31.58
N SER A 556 -9.79 -23.73 -32.43
CA SER A 556 -8.32 -23.81 -32.38
C SER A 556 -7.70 -23.00 -31.26
N VAL A 557 -8.43 -22.01 -30.75
CA VAL A 557 -8.02 -21.09 -29.69
C VAL A 557 -9.24 -20.77 -28.82
N GLU A 558 -9.00 -20.45 -27.56
CA GLU A 558 -10.05 -20.08 -26.61
C GLU A 558 -10.23 -18.56 -26.51
N VAL A 559 -11.38 -18.15 -25.95
CA VAL A 559 -11.62 -16.76 -25.56
C VAL A 559 -10.69 -16.41 -24.38
N ASP A 560 -9.75 -15.50 -24.64
CA ASP A 560 -8.67 -15.12 -23.73
C ASP A 560 -8.82 -13.70 -23.16
N ALA A 561 -9.83 -12.96 -23.61
CA ALA A 561 -10.17 -11.65 -23.10
C ALA A 561 -11.68 -11.38 -23.11
N VAL A 562 -12.09 -10.35 -22.37
CA VAL A 562 -13.48 -9.94 -22.16
C VAL A 562 -13.62 -8.47 -22.50
N ASP A 563 -14.55 -8.12 -23.38
CA ASP A 563 -14.95 -6.72 -23.59
C ASP A 563 -15.82 -6.28 -22.40
N PHE A 564 -15.28 -5.38 -21.57
CA PHE A 564 -15.97 -4.83 -20.41
C PHE A 564 -17.24 -4.06 -20.80
N GLY A 565 -17.16 -3.26 -21.86
CA GLY A 565 -18.25 -2.41 -22.31
C GLY A 565 -19.44 -3.24 -22.81
N TRP A 566 -19.16 -4.36 -23.45
CA TRP A 566 -20.17 -5.33 -23.86
C TRP A 566 -20.76 -6.09 -22.67
N LEU A 567 -19.91 -6.71 -21.83
CA LEU A 567 -20.37 -7.60 -20.76
C LEU A 567 -21.25 -6.86 -19.74
N PHE A 568 -20.87 -5.64 -19.36
CA PHE A 568 -21.57 -4.83 -18.35
C PHE A 568 -22.42 -3.71 -18.97
N ALA A 569 -22.85 -3.87 -20.24
CA ALA A 569 -23.72 -2.89 -20.90
C ALA A 569 -25.02 -2.63 -20.11
N GLY A 570 -25.61 -3.69 -19.53
CA GLY A 570 -26.80 -3.61 -18.68
C GLY A 570 -26.57 -3.03 -17.28
N ASN A 571 -25.32 -2.97 -16.83
CA ASN A 571 -24.92 -2.47 -15.49
C ASN A 571 -24.26 -1.08 -15.56
N GLY A 572 -24.44 -0.36 -16.67
CA GLY A 572 -23.93 0.99 -16.82
C GLY A 572 -22.42 1.07 -17.05
N ALA A 573 -21.79 0.12 -17.74
CA ALA A 573 -20.34 0.11 -18.05
C ALA A 573 -19.75 1.48 -18.45
N GLN A 574 -20.48 2.26 -19.25
CA GLN A 574 -20.03 3.56 -19.76
C GLN A 574 -20.03 4.69 -18.70
N ASN A 575 -20.70 4.48 -17.56
CA ASN A 575 -20.73 5.37 -16.40
C ASN A 575 -19.62 5.06 -15.38
N LEU A 576 -18.85 3.97 -15.57
CA LEU A 576 -17.68 3.64 -14.75
C LEU A 576 -16.78 4.87 -14.61
N ARG A 577 -16.42 5.23 -13.37
CA ARG A 577 -15.48 6.31 -13.09
C ARG A 577 -14.10 5.95 -13.63
N PHE A 578 -13.46 6.87 -14.36
CA PHE A 578 -12.16 6.61 -14.97
C PHE A 578 -11.07 6.32 -13.93
N LEU A 579 -11.09 7.01 -12.78
CA LEU A 579 -10.22 6.70 -11.64
C LEU A 579 -10.41 5.26 -11.12
N THR A 580 -11.64 4.76 -11.09
CA THR A 580 -11.92 3.37 -10.74
C THR A 580 -11.37 2.40 -11.78
N ALA A 581 -11.50 2.71 -13.07
CA ALA A 581 -10.89 1.89 -14.13
C ALA A 581 -9.35 1.83 -13.98
N LEU A 582 -8.70 2.96 -13.68
CA LEU A 582 -7.26 3.02 -13.40
C LEU A 582 -6.90 2.19 -12.15
N ARG A 583 -7.70 2.30 -11.09
CA ARG A 583 -7.54 1.52 -9.86
C ARG A 583 -7.66 0.02 -10.12
N MET A 584 -8.67 -0.41 -10.89
CA MET A 584 -8.81 -1.82 -11.28
C MET A 584 -7.54 -2.32 -11.99
N ASN A 585 -6.97 -1.49 -12.87
CA ASN A 585 -5.72 -1.78 -13.58
C ASN A 585 -4.45 -1.71 -12.70
N SER A 586 -4.55 -1.18 -11.47
CA SER A 586 -3.44 -0.97 -10.52
C SER A 586 -3.68 -1.60 -9.14
N THR A 587 -4.63 -2.54 -9.03
CA THR A 587 -4.99 -3.17 -7.76
C THR A 587 -3.98 -4.24 -7.38
N TYR A 588 -2.92 -3.80 -6.70
CA TYR A 588 -1.89 -4.67 -6.17
C TYR A 588 -2.40 -5.44 -4.93
N PRO A 589 -2.34 -6.79 -4.91
CA PRO A 589 -2.79 -7.59 -3.78
C PRO A 589 -2.17 -7.15 -2.44
N TYR A 590 -2.94 -7.21 -1.36
CA TYR A 590 -2.59 -6.78 0.01
C TYR A 590 -2.48 -5.27 0.24
N VAL A 591 -2.33 -4.44 -0.80
CA VAL A 591 -2.28 -2.97 -0.65
C VAL A 591 -3.66 -2.37 -0.93
N LEU A 592 -4.27 -2.69 -2.06
CA LEU A 592 -5.62 -2.28 -2.42
C LEU A 592 -6.59 -3.47 -2.31
N PRO A 593 -7.89 -3.24 -2.06
CA PRO A 593 -8.90 -4.29 -2.13
C PRO A 593 -9.21 -4.61 -3.60
N ASN A 594 -9.39 -5.90 -3.91
CA ASN A 594 -9.83 -6.34 -5.23
C ASN A 594 -11.24 -5.80 -5.53
N VAL A 595 -11.50 -5.53 -6.81
CA VAL A 595 -12.78 -4.96 -7.26
C VAL A 595 -13.71 -6.07 -7.67
N HIS A 596 -14.93 -6.05 -7.13
CA HIS A 596 -16.01 -6.97 -7.48
C HIS A 596 -16.95 -6.30 -8.47
N LEU A 597 -17.27 -6.99 -9.57
CA LEU A 597 -18.13 -6.49 -10.65
C LEU A 597 -19.50 -7.21 -10.64
N PRO A 598 -20.60 -6.53 -11.05
CA PRO A 598 -21.98 -7.02 -10.96
C PRO A 598 -22.24 -8.10 -12.01
N SER A 599 -21.77 -9.31 -11.74
CA SER A 599 -21.83 -10.48 -12.62
C SER A 599 -22.17 -11.74 -11.85
N ARG A 600 -22.61 -12.78 -12.57
CA ARG A 600 -22.85 -14.11 -12.00
C ARG A 600 -22.14 -15.18 -12.84
N PRO A 601 -21.19 -15.95 -12.26
CA PRO A 601 -20.58 -15.73 -10.94
C PRO A 601 -19.93 -14.35 -10.81
N GLU A 602 -19.79 -13.86 -9.57
CA GLU A 602 -19.17 -12.57 -9.28
C GLU A 602 -17.71 -12.55 -9.79
N VAL A 603 -17.43 -11.64 -10.71
CA VAL A 603 -16.08 -11.39 -11.24
C VAL A 603 -15.33 -10.50 -10.27
N GLU A 604 -14.16 -10.97 -9.85
CA GLU A 604 -13.17 -10.21 -9.10
C GLU A 604 -12.02 -9.85 -10.04
N VAL A 605 -11.50 -8.62 -9.96
CA VAL A 605 -10.36 -8.18 -10.76
C VAL A 605 -9.19 -7.68 -9.93
N MET A 606 -7.98 -7.88 -10.46
CA MET A 606 -6.71 -7.41 -9.90
C MET A 606 -5.83 -6.73 -10.97
N ASP A 607 -4.67 -6.22 -10.54
CA ASP A 607 -3.70 -5.52 -11.41
C ASP A 607 -3.43 -6.27 -12.74
N ALA A 608 -3.34 -5.50 -13.83
CA ALA A 608 -2.97 -6.00 -15.15
C ALA A 608 -1.55 -6.61 -15.19
N GLY A 609 -0.69 -6.20 -14.25
CA GLY A 609 0.67 -6.70 -14.06
C GLY A 609 0.78 -8.21 -13.86
N PHE A 610 -0.32 -8.86 -13.45
CA PHE A 610 -0.35 -10.31 -13.29
C PHE A 610 -0.34 -11.07 -14.62
N LEU A 611 -0.90 -10.49 -15.69
CA LEU A 611 -1.03 -11.14 -17.01
C LEU A 611 -0.24 -10.43 -18.12
N ASP A 612 -0.36 -9.11 -18.25
CA ASP A 612 0.22 -8.32 -19.35
C ASP A 612 0.90 -7.08 -18.78
N ASN A 613 1.95 -7.27 -17.96
CA ASN A 613 2.59 -6.17 -17.25
C ASN A 613 3.13 -5.06 -18.15
N TYR A 614 3.43 -5.37 -19.41
CA TYR A 614 4.04 -4.45 -20.36
C TYR A 614 3.04 -3.92 -21.40
N GLY A 615 1.81 -4.46 -21.46
CA GLY A 615 0.81 -4.14 -22.50
C GLY A 615 1.11 -4.76 -23.87
N ILE A 616 2.13 -5.63 -23.98
CA ILE A 616 2.57 -6.20 -25.25
C ILE A 616 1.53 -7.18 -25.80
N THR A 617 0.87 -7.96 -24.93
CA THR A 617 -0.14 -8.94 -25.38
C THR A 617 -1.33 -8.22 -26.04
N SER A 618 -1.72 -7.08 -25.50
CA SER A 618 -2.82 -6.26 -26.04
C SER A 618 -2.39 -5.50 -27.30
N ALA A 619 -1.19 -4.93 -27.32
CA ALA A 619 -0.65 -4.24 -28.49
C ALA A 619 -0.48 -5.18 -29.71
N THR A 620 0.10 -6.36 -29.50
CA THR A 620 0.33 -7.34 -30.58
C THR A 620 -0.99 -7.92 -31.12
N ARG A 621 -1.99 -8.17 -30.24
CA ARG A 621 -3.34 -8.55 -30.67
C ARG A 621 -3.98 -7.48 -31.55
N PHE A 622 -3.87 -6.20 -31.17
CA PHE A 622 -4.39 -5.09 -31.97
C PHE A 622 -3.74 -5.03 -33.36
N ILE A 623 -2.41 -5.13 -33.43
CA ILE A 623 -1.67 -5.18 -34.70
C ILE A 623 -2.15 -6.37 -35.54
N GLN A 624 -2.33 -7.54 -34.94
CA GLN A 624 -2.75 -8.75 -35.64
C GLN A 624 -4.15 -8.59 -36.24
N VAL A 625 -5.09 -7.98 -35.51
CA VAL A 625 -6.47 -7.74 -35.97
C VAL A 625 -6.50 -6.76 -37.15
N PHE A 626 -5.72 -5.68 -37.10
CA PHE A 626 -5.74 -4.61 -38.11
C PHE A 626 -4.57 -4.68 -39.11
N LYS A 627 -3.88 -5.83 -39.22
CA LYS A 627 -2.67 -6.01 -40.04
C LYS A 627 -2.85 -5.56 -41.50
N ASP A 628 -4.01 -5.83 -42.09
CA ASP A 628 -4.27 -5.57 -43.51
C ASP A 628 -4.45 -4.06 -43.71
N TRP A 629 -5.24 -3.42 -42.84
CA TRP A 629 -5.36 -1.97 -42.80
C TRP A 629 -4.00 -1.28 -42.57
N ILE A 630 -3.19 -1.78 -41.64
CA ILE A 630 -1.86 -1.24 -41.32
C ILE A 630 -0.94 -1.27 -42.56
N ARG A 631 -0.87 -2.40 -43.27
CA ARG A 631 -0.05 -2.55 -44.48
C ARG A 631 -0.50 -1.61 -45.61
N GLU A 632 -1.81 -1.44 -45.76
CA GLU A 632 -2.38 -0.59 -46.80
C GLU A 632 -2.21 0.90 -46.49
N ASN A 633 -2.28 1.31 -45.22
CA ASN A 633 -2.47 2.71 -44.85
C ASN A 633 -1.31 3.37 -44.10
N THR A 634 -0.34 2.59 -43.61
CA THR A 634 0.80 3.10 -42.83
C THR A 634 2.13 2.76 -43.48
N SER A 635 3.18 3.52 -43.15
CA SER A 635 4.56 3.20 -43.53
C SER A 635 5.22 2.20 -42.57
N GLY A 636 4.47 1.63 -41.62
CA GLY A 636 4.95 0.73 -40.58
C GLY A 636 4.53 1.17 -39.18
N VAL A 637 4.79 0.30 -38.21
CA VAL A 637 4.41 0.44 -36.81
C VAL A 637 5.64 0.55 -35.93
N VAL A 638 5.67 1.55 -35.05
CA VAL A 638 6.63 1.67 -33.95
C VAL A 638 5.93 1.29 -32.66
N LEU A 639 6.40 0.23 -32.01
CA LEU A 639 5.99 -0.13 -30.67
C LEU A 639 7.00 0.47 -29.69
N MET A 640 6.56 1.46 -28.91
CA MET A 640 7.38 2.09 -27.89
C MET A 640 7.04 1.50 -26.53
N GLN A 641 7.95 0.70 -25.99
CA GLN A 641 7.83 0.04 -24.70
C GLN A 641 8.59 0.84 -23.64
N ILE A 642 7.91 1.27 -22.58
CA ILE A 642 8.50 1.99 -21.46
C ILE A 642 8.46 1.09 -20.23
N CYS A 643 9.64 0.73 -19.72
CA CYS A 643 9.82 -0.25 -18.66
C CYS A 643 10.52 0.33 -17.43
N SER A 644 9.92 0.17 -16.26
CA SER A 644 10.45 0.64 -14.97
C SER A 644 11.36 -0.37 -14.23
N SER A 645 11.73 -1.47 -14.90
CA SER A 645 12.59 -2.54 -14.39
C SER A 645 13.63 -2.99 -15.41
N GLU A 646 14.71 -3.61 -14.91
CA GLU A 646 15.71 -4.25 -15.75
C GLU A 646 15.15 -5.50 -16.42
N LYS A 647 15.51 -5.72 -17.68
CA LYS A 647 15.12 -6.91 -18.46
C LYS A 647 15.98 -8.14 -18.14
N ILE A 648 17.23 -7.94 -17.72
CA ILE A 648 18.18 -9.05 -17.51
C ILE A 648 18.54 -9.13 -16.03
N GLU A 649 17.88 -10.04 -15.32
CA GLU A 649 18.24 -10.33 -13.92
C GLU A 649 19.54 -11.14 -13.83
N LYS A 650 20.35 -10.88 -12.79
CA LYS A 650 21.52 -11.71 -12.48
C LYS A 650 21.08 -13.12 -12.10
N ILE A 651 21.63 -14.12 -12.80
CA ILE A 651 21.36 -15.52 -12.51
C ILE A 651 21.98 -15.87 -11.14
N ASN A 652 21.13 -16.01 -10.13
CA ASN A 652 21.56 -16.41 -8.80
C ASN A 652 21.99 -17.89 -8.80
N PRO A 653 23.16 -18.24 -8.24
CA PRO A 653 23.58 -19.62 -8.14
C PRO A 653 22.62 -20.44 -7.26
N SER A 654 22.36 -21.69 -7.64
CA SER A 654 21.42 -22.59 -6.93
C SER A 654 21.96 -23.13 -5.59
N GLY A 655 23.17 -22.74 -5.18
CA GLY A 655 23.91 -23.36 -4.08
C GLY A 655 23.55 -22.87 -2.67
N LYS A 656 23.50 -23.83 -1.73
CA LYS A 656 23.35 -23.67 -0.27
C LYS A 656 22.08 -22.98 0.22
N LYS A 657 20.91 -23.52 -0.14
CA LYS A 657 19.64 -23.16 0.51
C LYS A 657 19.43 -23.97 1.79
N GLY A 658 18.97 -23.33 2.86
CA GLY A 658 18.62 -24.02 4.12
C GLY A 658 17.43 -24.98 3.96
N ILE A 659 17.17 -25.82 4.96
CA ILE A 659 16.03 -26.78 4.95
C ILE A 659 14.69 -26.01 4.81
N ILE A 660 14.55 -24.88 5.50
CA ILE A 660 13.35 -24.04 5.43
C ILE A 660 13.20 -23.43 4.03
N GLU A 661 14.26 -22.85 3.47
CA GLU A 661 14.24 -22.26 2.12
C GLU A 661 13.96 -23.30 1.03
N SER A 662 14.43 -24.53 1.23
CA SER A 662 14.20 -25.64 0.29
C SER A 662 12.75 -26.11 0.28
N LEU A 663 12.06 -26.07 1.44
CA LEU A 663 10.63 -26.38 1.53
C LEU A 663 9.75 -25.35 0.79
N PHE A 664 10.21 -24.10 0.67
CA PHE A 664 9.49 -23.03 -0.03
C PHE A 664 9.94 -22.83 -1.50
N ASN A 665 10.88 -23.62 -2.02
CA ASN A 665 11.39 -23.49 -3.40
C ASN A 665 10.31 -23.55 -4.50
N PRO A 666 9.30 -24.46 -4.45
CA PRO A 666 8.25 -24.50 -5.47
C PRO A 666 7.45 -23.19 -5.57
N ILE A 667 7.28 -22.47 -4.46
CA ILE A 667 6.62 -21.15 -4.40
C ILE A 667 7.50 -20.08 -5.09
N GLY A 668 8.82 -20.27 -5.10
CA GLY A 668 9.75 -19.37 -5.77
C GLY A 668 9.58 -19.30 -7.30
N ILE A 669 9.02 -20.33 -7.95
CA ILE A 669 8.72 -20.32 -9.39
C ILE A 669 7.52 -19.41 -9.68
N ALA A 670 6.49 -19.41 -8.82
CA ALA A 670 5.38 -18.46 -8.90
C ALA A 670 5.85 -17.00 -8.69
N GLY A 671 6.98 -16.80 -8.02
CA GLY A 671 7.63 -15.49 -7.91
C GLY A 671 8.32 -15.00 -9.20
N LYS A 672 8.44 -15.83 -10.24
CA LYS A 672 9.08 -15.50 -11.53
C LYS A 672 8.09 -15.17 -12.66
N VAL A 673 6.82 -14.97 -12.34
CA VAL A 673 5.76 -14.69 -13.33
C VAL A 673 6.11 -13.55 -14.28
N LEU A 674 6.72 -12.46 -13.79
CA LEU A 674 7.14 -11.33 -14.65
C LEU A 674 8.20 -11.73 -15.68
N VAL A 675 9.19 -12.55 -15.30
CA VAL A 675 10.23 -13.05 -16.22
C VAL A 675 9.63 -13.98 -17.27
N LEU A 676 8.66 -14.83 -16.89
CA LEU A 676 7.95 -15.68 -17.84
C LEU A 676 7.14 -14.85 -18.83
N GLN A 677 6.47 -13.79 -18.38
CA GLN A 677 5.77 -12.84 -19.26
C GLN A 677 6.74 -12.21 -20.27
N GLU A 678 7.95 -11.79 -19.87
CA GLU A 678 8.93 -11.21 -20.80
C GLU A 678 9.31 -12.17 -21.94
N PHE A 679 9.48 -13.46 -21.65
CA PHE A 679 9.77 -14.46 -22.69
C PHE A 679 8.61 -14.62 -23.68
N GLU A 680 7.37 -14.69 -23.18
CA GLU A 680 6.18 -14.77 -24.04
C GLU A 680 5.97 -13.49 -24.87
N HIS A 681 6.28 -12.32 -24.30
CA HIS A 681 6.23 -11.04 -25.00
C HIS A 681 7.28 -10.95 -26.11
N ASP A 682 8.52 -11.38 -25.86
CA ASP A 682 9.56 -11.43 -26.90
C ASP A 682 9.19 -12.38 -28.05
N ASN A 683 8.59 -13.55 -27.74
CA ASN A 683 8.05 -14.45 -28.77
C ASN A 683 6.93 -13.77 -29.59
N SER A 684 6.01 -13.08 -28.91
CA SER A 684 4.91 -12.36 -29.57
C SER A 684 5.41 -11.25 -30.49
N LEU A 685 6.42 -10.50 -30.06
CA LEU A 685 7.07 -9.48 -30.91
C LEU A 685 7.75 -10.12 -32.12
N GLY A 686 8.40 -11.28 -31.96
CA GLY A 686 8.96 -12.07 -33.06
C GLY A 686 7.91 -12.40 -34.13
N PHE A 687 6.72 -12.85 -33.73
CA PHE A 687 5.62 -13.11 -34.67
C PHE A 687 5.11 -11.84 -35.37
N ILE A 688 5.18 -10.67 -34.74
CA ILE A 688 4.81 -9.41 -35.42
C ILE A 688 5.85 -9.00 -36.46
N TYR A 689 7.13 -9.26 -36.22
CA TYR A 689 8.16 -9.09 -37.25
C TYR A 689 7.89 -9.98 -38.48
N ASP A 690 7.51 -11.24 -38.26
CA ASP A 690 7.10 -12.14 -39.35
C ASP A 690 5.80 -11.66 -40.03
N LEU A 691 4.88 -11.06 -39.27
CA LEU A 691 3.60 -10.58 -39.77
C LEU A 691 3.70 -9.30 -40.60
N LEU A 692 4.52 -8.33 -40.22
CA LEU A 692 4.59 -7.02 -40.90
C LEU A 692 5.82 -6.87 -41.80
N GLY A 693 6.87 -7.67 -41.58
CA GLY A 693 8.18 -7.49 -42.20
C GLY A 693 9.11 -6.66 -41.33
N THR A 694 10.41 -6.95 -41.40
CA THR A 694 11.47 -6.33 -40.59
C THR A 694 11.63 -4.82 -40.80
N GLU A 695 11.20 -4.33 -41.96
CA GLU A 695 11.26 -2.94 -42.37
C GLU A 695 10.02 -2.12 -41.96
N ASN A 696 8.91 -2.79 -41.61
CA ASN A 696 7.63 -2.15 -41.28
C ASN A 696 7.25 -2.28 -39.80
N PHE A 697 8.09 -2.91 -38.97
CA PHE A 697 7.88 -3.01 -37.54
C PHE A 697 9.16 -2.69 -36.78
N GLU A 698 9.06 -1.82 -35.77
CA GLU A 698 10.20 -1.41 -34.97
C GLU A 698 9.82 -1.37 -33.48
N VAL A 699 10.68 -1.88 -32.61
CA VAL A 699 10.46 -1.88 -31.15
C VAL A 699 11.49 -0.97 -30.50
N LEU A 700 11.03 0.11 -29.86
CA LEU A 700 11.88 1.03 -29.09
C LEU A 700 11.65 0.81 -27.60
N ARG A 701 12.73 0.56 -26.84
CA ARG A 701 12.64 0.21 -25.42
C ARG A 701 13.28 1.26 -24.54
N PHE A 702 12.50 1.87 -23.67
CA PHE A 702 12.97 2.82 -22.68
C PHE A 702 13.07 2.13 -21.32
N LEU A 703 14.29 1.83 -20.89
CA LEU A 703 14.55 1.01 -19.71
C LEU A 703 15.09 1.88 -18.58
N TYR A 704 14.57 1.64 -17.36
CA TYR A 704 15.16 2.15 -16.14
C TYR A 704 16.10 1.11 -15.53
N HIS A 705 17.38 1.47 -15.39
CA HIS A 705 18.41 0.65 -14.73
C HIS A 705 18.93 1.38 -13.47
N PRO A 706 18.82 0.81 -12.26
CA PRO A 706 19.47 1.38 -11.10
C PRO A 706 20.99 1.28 -11.24
N GLY A 707 21.72 2.41 -11.08
CA GLY A 707 23.18 2.44 -11.20
C GLY A 707 23.89 1.48 -10.23
N GLU A 708 25.11 1.02 -10.58
CA GLU A 708 25.82 -0.07 -9.88
C GLU A 708 26.05 0.16 -8.36
N GLU A 709 26.12 1.43 -7.91
CA GLU A 709 26.28 1.83 -6.51
C GLU A 709 24.95 1.86 -5.72
N ASN A 710 23.80 1.87 -6.41
CA ASN A 710 22.46 2.06 -5.85
C ASN A 710 21.62 0.78 -5.94
N LYS A 711 22.16 -0.35 -5.46
CA LYS A 711 21.48 -1.67 -5.41
C LYS A 711 20.37 -1.75 -4.36
N ILE A 712 19.53 -0.74 -4.24
CA ILE A 712 18.19 -0.95 -3.68
C ILE A 712 17.32 -1.28 -4.87
N GLN A 713 16.89 -2.55 -4.95
CA GLN A 713 15.83 -2.94 -5.87
C GLN A 713 14.65 -2.00 -5.64
N ALA A 714 14.43 -1.08 -6.58
CA ALA A 714 13.49 0.01 -6.42
C ALA A 714 12.09 -0.55 -6.11
N SER A 715 11.48 -0.03 -5.04
CA SER A 715 10.23 -0.57 -4.51
C SER A 715 9.09 -0.48 -5.54
N VAL A 716 8.22 -1.49 -5.59
CA VAL A 716 6.95 -1.43 -6.33
C VAL A 716 5.92 -0.90 -5.35
N SER A 717 5.98 0.40 -5.09
CA SER A 717 5.16 1.03 -4.06
C SER A 717 4.45 2.28 -4.57
N PHE A 718 3.45 2.70 -3.80
CA PHE A 718 2.71 3.94 -3.99
C PHE A 718 3.39 5.13 -3.29
N HIS A 719 4.71 5.03 -3.10
CA HIS A 719 5.61 6.03 -2.56
C HIS A 719 6.89 6.04 -3.42
N ILE A 720 7.56 7.19 -3.53
CA ILE A 720 8.85 7.29 -4.21
C ILE A 720 9.75 8.26 -3.44
N THR A 721 10.95 7.82 -3.07
CA THR A 721 11.90 8.66 -2.35
C THR A 721 12.49 9.73 -3.27
N LYS A 722 13.08 10.78 -2.68
CA LYS A 722 13.73 11.82 -3.50
C LYS A 722 14.85 11.25 -4.37
N GLN A 723 15.72 10.40 -3.81
CA GLN A 723 16.79 9.76 -4.58
C GLN A 723 16.26 8.81 -5.67
N GLU A 724 15.20 8.03 -5.38
CA GLU A 724 14.56 7.17 -6.40
C GLU A 724 14.02 8.02 -7.55
N LYS A 725 13.36 9.14 -7.23
CA LYS A 725 12.83 10.07 -8.23
C LYS A 725 13.94 10.69 -9.08
N GLU A 726 15.01 11.20 -8.47
CA GLU A 726 16.16 11.75 -9.20
C GLU A 726 16.78 10.70 -10.13
N ASN A 727 17.05 9.49 -9.62
CA ASN A 727 17.58 8.39 -10.43
C ASN A 727 16.67 8.03 -11.61
N VAL A 728 15.35 8.02 -11.42
CA VAL A 728 14.38 7.72 -12.49
C VAL A 728 14.37 8.82 -13.55
N LEU A 729 14.48 10.08 -13.15
CA LEU A 729 14.52 11.19 -14.08
C LEU A 729 15.81 11.22 -14.88
N ASP A 730 16.93 10.90 -14.25
CA ASP A 730 18.26 10.85 -14.87
C ASP A 730 18.43 9.64 -15.80
N ALA A 731 17.63 8.58 -15.62
CA ALA A 731 17.69 7.41 -16.48
C ALA A 731 17.43 7.72 -17.96
N ILE A 732 16.74 8.82 -18.27
CA ILE A 732 16.55 9.25 -19.66
C ILE A 732 17.88 9.57 -20.36
N GLU A 733 18.90 9.98 -19.62
CA GLU A 733 20.22 10.36 -20.13
C GLU A 733 21.13 9.15 -20.38
N MET A 734 20.68 7.94 -20.05
CA MET A 734 21.44 6.71 -20.32
C MET A 734 21.66 6.51 -21.83
N PRO A 735 22.83 5.99 -22.25
CA PRO A 735 23.17 5.82 -23.67
C PRO A 735 22.12 5.06 -24.48
N ASP A 736 21.56 3.99 -23.93
CA ASP A 736 20.54 3.16 -24.59
C ASP A 736 19.24 3.94 -24.82
N ASN A 737 18.82 4.73 -23.83
CA ASN A 737 17.62 5.57 -23.92
C ASN A 737 17.83 6.73 -24.90
N GLN A 738 19.00 7.37 -24.87
CA GLN A 738 19.38 8.42 -25.83
C GLN A 738 19.43 7.88 -27.27
N GLY A 739 19.98 6.68 -27.47
CA GLY A 739 19.97 6.01 -28.77
C GLY A 739 18.56 5.75 -29.29
N ASN A 740 17.64 5.32 -28.41
CA ASN A 740 16.24 5.11 -28.76
C ASN A 740 15.48 6.43 -29.01
N LEU A 741 15.81 7.53 -28.31
CA LEU A 741 15.28 8.87 -28.62
C LEU A 741 15.71 9.33 -30.02
N GLN A 742 16.99 9.18 -30.36
CA GLN A 742 17.51 9.55 -31.68
C GLN A 742 16.86 8.72 -32.80
N LYS A 743 16.69 7.41 -32.55
CA LYS A 743 16.00 6.51 -33.47
C LYS A 743 14.53 6.89 -33.65
N LEU A 744 13.83 7.27 -32.57
CA LEU A 744 12.46 7.77 -32.66
C LEU A 744 12.37 9.05 -33.51
N GLN A 745 13.28 10.00 -33.29
CA GLN A 745 13.32 11.26 -34.06
C GLN A 745 13.58 11.02 -35.55
N SER A 746 14.45 10.06 -35.90
CA SER A 746 14.71 9.72 -37.30
C SER A 746 13.48 9.08 -37.94
N ILE A 747 12.80 8.16 -37.24
CA ILE A 747 11.61 7.47 -37.74
C ILE A 747 10.42 8.41 -37.96
N LEU A 748 10.24 9.41 -37.09
CA LEU A 748 9.16 10.42 -37.19
C LEU A 748 9.56 11.67 -38.00
N GLY A 749 10.70 11.63 -38.70
CA GLY A 749 11.07 12.62 -39.71
C GLY A 749 11.56 13.96 -39.16
N LEU A 750 12.33 13.96 -38.07
CA LEU A 750 13.04 15.14 -37.54
C LEU A 750 14.57 14.96 -37.51
N GLY A 751 15.08 13.79 -37.93
CA GLY A 751 16.51 13.48 -38.03
C GLY A 751 17.18 14.18 -39.21
N GLY A 752 17.39 15.50 -39.10
CA GLY A 752 17.99 16.33 -40.13
C GLY A 752 18.77 17.53 -39.60
N ARG A 753 19.46 17.39 -38.46
CA ARG A 753 20.53 18.30 -38.04
C ARG A 753 21.63 17.52 -37.32
N SER A 754 22.39 16.72 -38.07
CA SER A 754 23.73 16.36 -37.60
C SER A 754 24.54 17.65 -37.53
N GLN A 755 25.08 17.95 -36.34
CA GLN A 755 26.10 18.95 -36.15
C GLN A 755 27.23 18.70 -37.15
N SER A 756 27.36 19.56 -38.16
CA SER A 756 28.62 19.72 -38.85
C SER A 756 29.58 20.30 -37.83
N SER A 757 30.50 19.46 -37.35
CA SER A 757 31.76 19.89 -36.76
C SER A 757 32.43 20.88 -37.72
N GLY A 758 32.28 22.18 -37.42
CA GLY A 758 33.14 23.22 -37.96
C GLY A 758 34.47 23.16 -37.22
N ASN A 759 35.54 23.08 -38.02
CA ASN A 759 36.95 23.06 -37.61
C ASN A 759 37.32 23.99 -36.46
#